data_AF-A0A2V2YV60-F1
#
_entry.id   AF-A0A2V2YV60-F1
#
_cell.length_a   1.000
_cell.length_b   1.000
_cell.length_c   1.000
_cell.angle_alpha   90.00
_cell.angle_beta   90.00
_cell.angle_gamma   90.00
#
_symmetry.space_group_name_H-M   'P 1'
#
loop_
_entity.id
_entity.type
_entity.pdbx_description
1 polymer ?
#
loop_
_entity_poly.entity_id
_entity_poly.type
_entity_poly.pdbx_seq_one_letter_code
_entity_poly.pdbx_strand_id
1 'polypeptide(L)'
;MQYSKWAEDSINYMANRGTVAGYGNGQFKPEGRVTRAQAAAFLVRELYPEQQPDTKQTYSDVSTSYPFYREISIAARNGLTGGFPDGTFHPDAPITRAETAALLTRAYELTNGNQSTAGLSDTATHWAAEPIRTMSSNGLIGGYSDGTFRPNQSVSRAEFTVFMTRVIRFERAAAIEAHDWDKLISYMTVSEQVGQMLMPDIRQYNGKATTTVNDGIKSNLHDQNLGGLIIFDKNIIDAKQLTTFTHDLQAEAGDIPLFLGIDQEGGVVKRIPGGTNLPGQMALGAAGDASLAEAAARLTGEELKALGLQVNFAPVLDINSNPDNPIIGMRSFSSNPDLVTKLGLSTIRGLQQSGVVAAVKHFPGHGDTTVDSHLGLPVLNHTRERLDSVELKPFKAAIGSGVEMIMTAHIAFPAVDNDHVTSLKDGSSVPIPATLSKKVLTGLLRGELGYEGVIISDAFTMEAIADHFGENQAVVRAAQAGVDIILMPQDSASAHQALVQAVKNGSLLEASVHDSVKRILELKAKYGLFDPQESLSTQLGALSKVVGSNAHRAVETEIAEKAVTVLASRNSAGPDLIQAGDRVVIAAADEEQAKQLQKQLTQAGSSMSLKTDIAIIGQANTNALLNNADYVIAASYQFRNVASQFDWSGTQGIIDYLNGKSKRYALLSLGNPYEMLYVDDVRSGLAVYGKQEPNTLAGIKVLLGQLEPKGVLPVTLEQ
;
A
#
# COMPACT_ATOMS: atom_id res chain seq x y z
N MET A 1 -4.68 38.51 8.26
CA MET A 1 -5.98 37.81 8.13
C MET A 1 -6.93 38.02 9.31
N GLN A 2 -6.61 38.87 10.30
CA GLN A 2 -7.41 39.04 11.53
C GLN A 2 -8.89 39.42 11.31
N TYR A 3 -9.22 40.09 10.20
CA TYR A 3 -10.59 40.54 9.87
C TYR A 3 -11.37 39.62 8.91
N SER A 4 -10.76 38.52 8.42
CA SER A 4 -11.40 37.64 7.42
C SER A 4 -11.17 36.15 7.73
N LYS A 5 -11.01 35.80 9.01
CA LYS A 5 -10.86 34.41 9.48
C LYS A 5 -11.94 33.46 8.95
N TRP A 6 -13.15 33.98 8.72
CA TRP A 6 -14.28 33.24 8.17
C TRP A 6 -14.03 32.71 6.73
N ALA A 7 -13.10 33.31 5.98
CA ALA A 7 -12.73 32.95 4.62
C ALA A 7 -11.33 32.34 4.51
N GLU A 8 -10.60 32.20 5.63
CA GLU A 8 -9.19 31.80 5.64
C GLU A 8 -8.96 30.43 4.98
N ASP A 9 -9.80 29.43 5.27
CA ASP A 9 -9.76 28.12 4.62
C ASP A 9 -9.87 28.24 3.10
N SER A 10 -10.89 28.95 2.59
CA SER A 10 -11.10 29.12 1.15
C SER A 10 -9.99 29.94 0.49
N ILE A 11 -9.45 30.95 1.18
CA ILE A 11 -8.31 31.74 0.71
C ILE A 11 -7.08 30.87 0.56
N ASN A 12 -6.75 30.06 1.58
CA ASN A 12 -5.61 29.17 1.52
C ASN A 12 -5.81 28.09 0.45
N TYR A 13 -7.01 27.49 0.38
CA TYR A 13 -7.37 26.51 -0.64
C TYR A 13 -7.16 27.06 -2.05
N MET A 14 -7.74 28.21 -2.41
CA MET A 14 -7.60 28.77 -3.75
C MET A 14 -6.21 29.38 -4.03
N ALA A 15 -5.48 29.81 -3.00
CA ALA A 15 -4.11 30.29 -3.15
C ALA A 15 -3.14 29.14 -3.43
N ASN A 16 -3.27 28.02 -2.71
CA ASN A 16 -2.45 26.81 -2.90
C ASN A 16 -2.68 26.20 -4.29
N ARG A 17 -3.91 26.29 -4.82
CA ARG A 17 -4.23 25.90 -6.21
C ARG A 17 -3.63 26.83 -7.26
N GLY A 18 -3.17 28.02 -6.88
CA GLY A 18 -2.66 29.05 -7.80
C GLY A 18 -3.75 29.85 -8.52
N THR A 19 -5.02 29.58 -8.23
CA THR A 19 -6.18 30.20 -8.87
C THR A 19 -6.32 31.68 -8.50
N VAL A 20 -6.14 31.99 -7.21
CA VAL A 20 -6.21 33.37 -6.71
C VAL A 20 -4.84 33.82 -6.23
N ALA A 21 -4.27 34.82 -6.92
CA ALA A 21 -2.98 35.41 -6.56
C ALA A 21 -3.13 36.59 -5.59
N GLY A 22 -2.13 36.79 -4.73
CA GLY A 22 -1.94 38.03 -3.95
C GLY A 22 -1.37 39.18 -4.80
N TYR A 23 -1.21 40.36 -4.21
CA TYR A 23 -0.72 41.57 -4.90
C TYR A 23 0.82 41.63 -5.05
N GLY A 24 1.53 40.50 -5.00
CA GLY A 24 2.99 40.44 -5.16
C GLY A 24 3.81 40.90 -3.95
N ASN A 25 3.19 41.40 -2.87
CA ASN A 25 3.83 41.85 -1.63
C ASN A 25 3.49 40.96 -0.42
N GLY A 26 3.12 39.70 -0.66
CA GLY A 26 2.64 38.78 0.38
C GLY A 26 1.24 39.11 0.94
N GLN A 27 0.49 40.05 0.33
CA GLN A 27 -0.85 40.42 0.79
C GLN A 27 -1.94 39.92 -0.18
N PHE A 28 -2.94 39.24 0.37
CA PHE A 28 -4.16 38.85 -0.34
C PHE A 28 -5.21 39.98 -0.42
N LYS A 29 -5.22 40.91 0.56
CA LYS A 29 -6.23 42.00 0.71
C LYS A 29 -7.69 41.49 0.62
N PRO A 30 -8.15 40.69 1.59
CA PRO A 30 -9.46 40.01 1.52
C PRO A 30 -10.67 40.95 1.34
N GLU A 31 -10.61 42.16 1.90
CA GLU A 31 -11.68 43.17 1.79
C GLU A 31 -11.64 43.99 0.49
N GLY A 32 -10.59 43.81 -0.33
CA GLY A 32 -10.49 44.46 -1.64
C GLY A 32 -11.62 43.98 -2.56
N ARG A 33 -12.13 44.86 -3.41
CA ARG A 33 -13.15 44.50 -4.40
C ARG A 33 -12.52 43.74 -5.56
N VAL A 34 -13.22 42.71 -6.04
CA VAL A 34 -12.84 41.96 -7.24
C VAL A 34 -13.34 42.72 -8.47
N THR A 35 -12.46 43.02 -9.42
CA THR A 35 -12.89 43.57 -10.71
C THR A 35 -13.40 42.48 -11.64
N ARG A 36 -14.18 42.84 -12.66
CA ARG A 36 -14.65 41.89 -13.69
C ARG A 36 -13.48 41.19 -14.39
N ALA A 37 -12.38 41.88 -14.66
CA ALA A 37 -11.16 41.28 -15.21
C ALA A 37 -10.52 40.26 -14.26
N GLN A 38 -10.47 40.56 -12.95
CA GLN A 38 -9.93 39.63 -11.96
C GLN A 38 -10.80 38.37 -11.82
N ALA A 39 -12.13 38.51 -11.84
CA ALA A 39 -13.04 37.38 -11.81
C ALA A 39 -12.86 36.45 -13.03
N ALA A 40 -12.73 37.03 -14.23
CA ALA A 40 -12.40 36.28 -15.44
C ALA A 40 -11.04 35.57 -15.31
N ALA A 41 -10.03 36.26 -14.79
CA ALA A 41 -8.70 35.71 -14.60
C ALA A 41 -8.67 34.52 -13.63
N PHE A 42 -9.41 34.58 -12.53
CA PHE A 42 -9.48 33.46 -11.58
C PHE A 42 -10.11 32.22 -12.23
N LEU A 43 -11.20 32.37 -12.98
CA LEU A 43 -11.85 31.23 -13.62
C LEU A 43 -11.07 30.63 -14.78
N VAL A 44 -10.41 31.46 -15.59
CA VAL A 44 -9.59 30.95 -16.69
C VAL A 44 -8.36 30.22 -16.16
N ARG A 45 -7.78 30.67 -15.04
CA ARG A 45 -6.68 29.94 -14.40
C ARG A 45 -7.12 28.60 -13.84
N GLU A 46 -8.35 28.51 -13.35
CA GLU A 46 -8.91 27.25 -12.84
C GLU A 46 -9.27 26.27 -13.96
N LEU A 47 -10.04 26.74 -14.95
CA LEU A 47 -10.70 25.86 -15.92
C LEU A 47 -9.93 25.73 -17.24
N TYR A 48 -9.09 26.71 -17.58
CA TYR A 48 -8.42 26.81 -18.87
C TYR A 48 -6.96 27.32 -18.75
N PRO A 49 -6.13 26.79 -17.83
CA PRO A 49 -4.81 27.35 -17.51
C PRO A 49 -3.88 27.44 -18.72
N GLU A 50 -3.93 26.46 -19.63
CA GLU A 50 -3.03 26.34 -20.80
C GLU A 50 -3.62 26.93 -22.10
N GLN A 51 -4.89 27.33 -22.12
CA GLN A 51 -5.55 27.77 -23.34
C GLN A 51 -4.95 29.10 -23.85
N GLN A 52 -4.76 29.23 -25.17
CA GLN A 52 -4.29 30.47 -25.77
C GLN A 52 -5.47 31.39 -26.12
N PRO A 53 -5.30 32.73 -26.03
CA PRO A 53 -6.36 33.66 -26.38
C PRO A 53 -6.57 33.70 -27.89
N ASP A 54 -7.78 34.07 -28.33
CA ASP A 54 -8.03 34.31 -29.74
C ASP A 54 -7.29 35.55 -30.26
N THR A 55 -6.97 35.52 -31.55
CA THR A 55 -6.30 36.61 -32.26
C THR A 55 -7.23 37.80 -32.54
N LYS A 56 -8.54 37.67 -32.30
CA LYS A 56 -9.54 38.71 -32.53
C LYS A 56 -9.99 39.35 -31.22
N GLN A 57 -9.92 40.67 -31.16
CA GLN A 57 -10.40 41.46 -30.02
C GLN A 57 -11.91 41.23 -29.82
N THR A 58 -12.28 40.79 -28.62
CA THR A 58 -13.67 40.40 -28.30
C THR A 58 -14.54 41.57 -27.81
N TYR A 59 -13.95 42.50 -27.05
CA TYR A 59 -14.65 43.66 -26.47
C TYR A 59 -13.95 44.96 -26.87
N SER A 60 -14.72 46.00 -27.16
CA SER A 60 -14.20 47.27 -27.69
C SER A 60 -13.34 48.05 -26.69
N ASP A 61 -13.53 47.85 -25.39
CA ASP A 61 -12.83 48.53 -24.30
C ASP A 61 -11.69 47.70 -23.68
N VAL A 62 -11.38 46.52 -24.23
CA VAL A 62 -10.27 45.66 -23.76
C VAL A 62 -9.21 45.56 -24.85
N SER A 63 -8.17 46.39 -24.75
CA SER A 63 -6.99 46.36 -25.64
C SER A 63 -6.21 45.05 -25.50
N THR A 64 -5.54 44.60 -26.57
CA THR A 64 -4.60 43.45 -26.55
C THR A 64 -3.42 43.64 -25.59
N SER A 65 -3.12 44.89 -25.23
CA SER A 65 -2.12 45.25 -24.23
C SER A 65 -2.64 45.31 -22.79
N TYR A 66 -3.95 45.12 -22.56
CA TYR A 66 -4.53 45.13 -21.22
C TYR A 66 -4.02 43.91 -20.41
N PRO A 67 -3.64 44.06 -19.13
CA PRO A 67 -2.99 42.99 -18.35
C PRO A 67 -3.72 41.66 -18.31
N PHE A 68 -5.06 41.67 -18.34
CA PHE A 68 -5.89 40.46 -18.35
C PHE A 68 -6.55 40.18 -19.71
N TYR A 69 -6.02 40.74 -20.82
CA TYR A 69 -6.58 40.52 -22.14
C TYR A 69 -6.70 39.03 -22.48
N ARG A 70 -5.67 38.25 -22.13
CA ARG A 70 -5.67 36.80 -22.35
C ARG A 70 -6.86 36.14 -21.67
N GLU A 71 -6.99 36.32 -20.36
CA GLU A 71 -8.02 35.67 -19.59
C GLU A 71 -9.42 36.16 -19.95
N ILE A 72 -9.60 37.44 -20.24
CA ILE A 72 -10.90 37.97 -20.69
C ILE A 72 -11.29 37.35 -22.04
N SER A 73 -10.35 37.22 -22.98
CA SER A 73 -10.61 36.63 -24.30
C SER A 73 -10.97 35.15 -24.22
N ILE A 74 -10.25 34.38 -23.38
CA ILE A 74 -10.54 32.96 -23.14
C ILE A 74 -11.90 32.80 -22.45
N ALA A 75 -12.19 33.62 -21.44
CA ALA A 75 -13.46 33.60 -20.73
C ALA A 75 -14.65 33.89 -21.65
N ALA A 76 -14.50 34.83 -22.58
CA ALA A 76 -15.54 35.15 -23.55
C ALA A 76 -15.72 34.02 -24.58
N ARG A 77 -14.61 33.46 -25.10
CA ARG A 77 -14.63 32.33 -26.03
C ARG A 77 -15.35 31.11 -25.48
N ASN A 78 -15.14 30.82 -24.19
CA ASN A 78 -15.80 29.71 -23.50
C ASN A 78 -17.16 30.09 -22.87
N GLY A 79 -17.70 31.28 -23.19
CA GLY A 79 -19.03 31.70 -22.70
C GLY A 79 -19.13 31.96 -21.19
N LEU A 80 -18.00 32.02 -20.48
CA LEU A 80 -17.96 32.28 -19.03
C LEU A 80 -18.43 33.71 -18.76
N THR A 81 -17.92 34.67 -19.52
CA THR A 81 -18.23 36.09 -19.37
C THR A 81 -19.03 36.62 -20.56
N GLY A 82 -19.90 37.59 -20.28
CA GLY A 82 -20.60 38.38 -21.30
C GLY A 82 -20.21 39.84 -21.24
N GLY A 83 -20.27 40.51 -22.38
CA GLY A 83 -20.18 41.96 -22.50
C GLY A 83 -21.53 42.65 -22.30
N PHE A 84 -21.50 43.96 -22.27
CA PHE A 84 -22.70 44.80 -22.25
C PHE A 84 -23.26 44.97 -23.66
N PRO A 85 -24.54 45.35 -23.82
CA PRO A 85 -25.16 45.53 -25.13
C PRO A 85 -24.45 46.55 -26.05
N ASP A 86 -23.61 47.41 -25.49
CA ASP A 86 -22.79 48.38 -26.20
C ASP A 86 -21.45 47.80 -26.73
N GLY A 87 -21.18 46.52 -26.52
CA GLY A 87 -19.96 45.83 -26.96
C GLY A 87 -18.77 45.94 -26.00
N THR A 88 -18.96 46.52 -24.81
CA THR A 88 -17.91 46.69 -23.79
C THR A 88 -17.90 45.57 -22.74
N PHE A 89 -16.81 45.46 -21.98
CA PHE A 89 -16.65 44.49 -20.89
C PHE A 89 -16.52 45.14 -19.50
N HIS A 90 -16.08 46.39 -19.42
CA HIS A 90 -15.79 47.14 -18.19
C HIS A 90 -14.79 46.40 -17.26
N PRO A 91 -13.55 46.17 -17.70
CA PRO A 91 -12.61 45.27 -17.01
C PRO A 91 -12.25 45.70 -15.58
N ASP A 92 -12.22 47.01 -15.30
CA ASP A 92 -11.84 47.56 -13.99
C ASP A 92 -13.04 47.78 -13.05
N ALA A 93 -14.28 47.58 -13.52
CA ALA A 93 -15.46 47.72 -12.69
C ALA A 93 -15.54 46.58 -11.66
N PRO A 94 -15.94 46.87 -10.40
CA PRO A 94 -16.19 45.84 -9.40
C PRO A 94 -17.30 44.88 -9.83
N ILE A 95 -17.08 43.57 -9.69
CA ILE A 95 -18.11 42.57 -9.97
C ILE A 95 -19.13 42.53 -8.83
N THR A 96 -20.41 42.42 -9.17
CA THR A 96 -21.52 42.31 -8.24
C THR A 96 -21.80 40.86 -7.82
N ARG A 97 -22.58 40.68 -6.75
CA ARG A 97 -23.02 39.35 -6.29
C ARG A 97 -23.86 38.63 -7.35
N ALA A 98 -24.73 39.35 -8.06
CA ALA A 98 -25.52 38.80 -9.17
C ALA A 98 -24.65 38.37 -10.35
N GLU A 99 -23.68 39.19 -10.75
CA GLU A 99 -22.75 38.82 -11.83
C GLU A 99 -21.89 37.63 -11.44
N THR A 100 -21.45 37.55 -10.18
CA THR A 100 -20.70 36.39 -9.65
C THR A 100 -21.54 35.12 -9.71
N ALA A 101 -22.81 35.19 -9.31
CA ALA A 101 -23.71 34.04 -9.38
C ALA A 101 -23.93 33.56 -10.82
N ALA A 102 -24.18 34.49 -11.74
CA ALA A 102 -24.34 34.19 -13.16
C ALA A 102 -23.06 33.62 -13.79
N LEU A 103 -21.90 34.16 -13.42
CA LEU A 103 -20.59 33.72 -13.88
C LEU A 103 -20.27 32.29 -13.43
N LEU A 104 -20.43 31.98 -12.14
CA LEU A 104 -20.14 30.64 -11.59
C LEU A 104 -21.14 29.59 -12.08
N THR A 105 -22.43 29.95 -12.20
CA THR A 105 -23.45 29.03 -12.74
C THR A 105 -23.13 28.62 -14.17
N ARG A 106 -22.70 29.55 -15.04
CA ARG A 106 -22.27 29.21 -16.41
C ARG A 106 -20.98 28.42 -16.43
N ALA A 107 -19.98 28.84 -15.63
CA ALA A 107 -18.65 28.26 -15.68
C ALA A 107 -18.61 26.78 -15.27
N TYR A 108 -19.50 26.36 -14.39
CA TYR A 108 -19.59 24.99 -13.90
C TYR A 108 -20.90 24.29 -14.32
N GLU A 109 -21.64 24.89 -15.26
CA GLU A 109 -22.90 24.34 -15.81
C GLU A 109 -23.90 23.89 -14.71
N LEU A 110 -24.01 24.67 -13.64
CA LEU A 110 -24.76 24.29 -12.44
C LEU A 110 -26.28 24.22 -12.73
N THR A 111 -26.94 23.21 -12.14
CA THR A 111 -28.41 23.05 -12.17
C THR A 111 -29.02 23.27 -10.78
N ASN A 112 -30.31 23.59 -10.72
CA ASN A 112 -31.02 23.83 -9.45
C ASN A 112 -30.93 22.61 -8.51
N GLY A 113 -30.65 22.89 -7.23
CA GLY A 113 -30.61 21.89 -6.16
C GLY A 113 -31.95 21.70 -5.45
N ASN A 114 -31.93 20.90 -4.37
CA ASN A 114 -33.12 20.49 -3.63
C ASN A 114 -33.38 21.31 -2.35
N GLN A 115 -32.51 22.25 -1.98
CA GLN A 115 -32.74 23.05 -0.78
C GLN A 115 -33.85 24.09 -1.01
N SER A 116 -34.76 24.22 -0.05
CA SER A 116 -35.76 25.28 -0.03
C SER A 116 -35.03 26.63 0.02
N THR A 117 -35.10 27.40 -1.06
CA THR A 117 -34.61 28.78 -1.07
C THR A 117 -35.54 29.59 -0.17
N ALA A 118 -35.16 29.80 1.09
CA ALA A 118 -35.83 30.80 1.91
C ALA A 118 -35.88 32.10 1.10
N GLY A 119 -37.08 32.55 0.74
CA GLY A 119 -37.30 33.49 -0.35
C GLY A 119 -36.51 34.78 -0.18
N LEU A 120 -35.40 34.90 -0.94
CA LEU A 120 -34.58 36.10 -0.99
C LEU A 120 -35.42 37.24 -1.57
N SER A 121 -35.77 38.20 -0.71
CA SER A 121 -36.86 39.16 -0.96
C SER A 121 -36.59 40.15 -2.11
N ASP A 122 -35.33 40.31 -2.52
CA ASP A 122 -34.85 41.29 -3.48
C ASP A 122 -34.32 40.68 -4.79
N THR A 123 -34.60 39.40 -5.06
CA THR A 123 -34.04 38.67 -6.22
C THR A 123 -35.04 38.32 -7.31
N ALA A 124 -36.33 38.22 -6.99
CA ALA A 124 -37.33 37.61 -7.86
C ALA A 124 -37.49 38.27 -9.24
N THR A 125 -37.31 39.59 -9.32
CA THR A 125 -37.40 40.38 -10.58
C THR A 125 -36.03 40.76 -11.15
N HIS A 126 -34.94 40.29 -10.54
CA HIS A 126 -33.58 40.62 -10.96
C HIS A 126 -33.19 39.80 -12.21
N TRP A 127 -32.39 40.36 -13.13
CA TRP A 127 -31.95 39.65 -14.34
C TRP A 127 -31.18 38.35 -14.04
N ALA A 128 -30.54 38.29 -12.86
CA ALA A 128 -29.80 37.14 -12.36
C ALA A 128 -30.62 36.25 -11.41
N ALA A 129 -31.96 36.38 -11.38
CA ALA A 129 -32.81 35.62 -10.46
C ALA A 129 -32.55 34.11 -10.54
N GLU A 130 -32.40 33.57 -11.75
CA GLU A 130 -32.21 32.12 -11.94
C GLU A 130 -30.82 31.64 -11.49
N PRO A 131 -29.69 32.23 -11.92
CA PRO A 131 -28.39 31.87 -11.36
C PRO A 131 -28.29 32.00 -9.84
N ILE A 132 -28.93 33.02 -9.26
CA ILE A 132 -28.98 33.19 -7.80
C ILE A 132 -29.74 32.03 -7.15
N ARG A 133 -30.89 31.65 -7.73
CA ARG A 133 -31.68 30.50 -7.27
C ARG A 133 -30.89 29.19 -7.38
N THR A 134 -30.19 28.97 -8.50
CA THR A 134 -29.37 27.78 -8.73
C THR A 134 -28.30 27.64 -7.68
N MET A 135 -27.49 28.67 -7.47
CA MET A 135 -26.44 28.60 -6.46
C MET A 135 -27.00 28.53 -5.03
N SER A 136 -28.11 29.23 -4.75
CA SER A 136 -28.71 29.23 -3.41
C SER A 136 -29.38 27.90 -3.05
N SER A 137 -30.05 27.25 -4.01
CA SER A 137 -30.71 25.95 -3.82
C SER A 137 -29.72 24.78 -3.66
N ASN A 138 -28.46 25.00 -4.03
CA ASN A 138 -27.33 24.10 -3.76
C ASN A 138 -26.52 24.50 -2.51
N GLY A 139 -26.94 25.56 -1.77
CA GLY A 139 -26.23 26.05 -0.58
C GLY A 139 -24.89 26.74 -0.87
N LEU A 140 -24.58 27.05 -2.12
CA LEU A 140 -23.30 27.61 -2.55
C LEU A 140 -23.19 29.11 -2.21
N ILE A 141 -24.31 29.82 -2.29
CA ILE A 141 -24.43 31.22 -1.88
C ILE A 141 -25.63 31.41 -0.95
N GLY A 142 -25.55 32.40 -0.06
CA GLY A 142 -26.61 32.71 0.91
C GLY A 142 -26.94 34.21 0.94
N GLY A 143 -28.11 34.51 1.49
CA GLY A 143 -28.55 35.87 1.82
C GLY A 143 -28.02 36.37 3.16
N TYR A 144 -28.35 37.62 3.48
CA TYR A 144 -28.10 38.24 4.78
C TYR A 144 -29.19 37.86 5.78
N SER A 145 -28.95 38.12 7.07
CA SER A 145 -29.91 37.84 8.15
C SER A 145 -31.23 38.60 8.02
N ASP A 146 -31.28 39.66 7.21
CA ASP A 146 -32.48 40.43 6.89
C ASP A 146 -33.32 39.81 5.74
N GLY A 147 -32.92 38.65 5.21
CA GLY A 147 -33.62 37.95 4.13
C GLY A 147 -33.35 38.51 2.72
N THR A 148 -32.39 39.43 2.58
CA THR A 148 -31.96 39.97 1.27
C THR A 148 -30.73 39.25 0.72
N PHE A 149 -30.57 39.23 -0.60
CA PHE A 149 -29.34 38.78 -1.27
C PHE A 149 -28.39 39.91 -1.63
N ARG A 150 -28.92 41.13 -1.84
CA ARG A 150 -28.22 42.34 -2.29
C ARG A 150 -27.50 42.12 -3.62
N PRO A 151 -28.24 41.81 -4.71
CA PRO A 151 -27.65 41.38 -5.99
C PRO A 151 -26.66 42.39 -6.60
N ASN A 152 -26.89 43.68 -6.38
CA ASN A 152 -26.05 44.76 -6.93
C ASN A 152 -24.85 45.14 -6.04
N GLN A 153 -24.69 44.51 -4.87
CA GLN A 153 -23.54 44.78 -4.01
C GLN A 153 -22.28 44.16 -4.61
N SER A 154 -21.18 44.92 -4.63
CA SER A 154 -19.89 44.43 -5.11
C SER A 154 -19.28 43.38 -4.17
N VAL A 155 -18.63 42.38 -4.74
CA VAL A 155 -18.05 41.24 -4.03
C VAL A 155 -16.62 41.54 -3.59
N SER A 156 -16.29 41.21 -2.34
CA SER A 156 -14.90 41.25 -1.85
C SER A 156 -14.10 40.05 -2.35
N ARG A 157 -12.77 40.12 -2.32
CA ARG A 157 -11.91 38.99 -2.67
C ARG A 157 -12.17 37.77 -1.81
N ALA A 158 -12.40 37.96 -0.51
CA ALA A 158 -12.78 36.87 0.39
C ALA A 158 -14.11 36.21 -0.01
N GLU A 159 -15.15 37.01 -0.29
CA GLU A 159 -16.46 36.49 -0.71
C GLU A 159 -16.36 35.71 -2.03
N PHE A 160 -15.68 36.26 -3.04
CA PHE A 160 -15.52 35.61 -4.34
C PHE A 160 -14.81 34.27 -4.21
N THR A 161 -13.72 34.24 -3.45
CA THR A 161 -12.96 33.02 -3.16
C THR A 161 -13.82 31.97 -2.47
N VAL A 162 -14.59 32.34 -1.46
CA VAL A 162 -15.49 31.40 -0.75
C VAL A 162 -16.53 30.81 -1.70
N PHE A 163 -17.12 31.61 -2.59
CA PHE A 163 -18.09 31.10 -3.56
C PHE A 163 -17.44 30.09 -4.52
N MET A 164 -16.24 30.40 -5.03
CA MET A 164 -15.54 29.50 -5.94
C MET A 164 -15.12 28.18 -5.24
N THR A 165 -14.59 28.24 -4.02
CA THR A 165 -14.27 27.04 -3.23
C THR A 165 -15.48 26.16 -3.01
N ARG A 166 -16.65 26.75 -2.69
CA ARG A 166 -17.89 25.97 -2.49
C ARG A 166 -18.33 25.27 -3.78
N VAL A 167 -18.26 25.96 -4.93
CA VAL A 167 -18.62 25.36 -6.23
C VAL A 167 -17.68 24.20 -6.56
N ILE A 168 -16.38 24.38 -6.42
CA ILE A 168 -15.40 23.30 -6.70
C ILE A 168 -15.63 22.10 -5.79
N ARG A 169 -15.80 22.32 -4.47
CA ARG A 169 -16.09 21.22 -3.52
C ARG A 169 -17.42 20.52 -3.82
N PHE A 170 -18.44 21.27 -4.25
CA PHE A 170 -19.72 20.71 -4.66
C PHE A 170 -19.60 19.83 -5.89
N GLU A 171 -18.91 20.30 -6.92
CA GLU A 171 -18.70 19.54 -8.15
C GLU A 171 -17.84 18.29 -7.93
N ARG A 172 -16.84 18.37 -7.05
CA ARG A 172 -16.04 17.21 -6.62
C ARG A 172 -16.91 16.17 -5.92
N ALA A 173 -17.75 16.58 -4.97
CA ALA A 173 -18.67 15.68 -4.27
C ALA A 173 -19.65 15.01 -5.24
N ALA A 174 -20.22 15.77 -6.18
CA ALA A 174 -21.11 15.23 -7.21
C ALA A 174 -20.40 14.23 -8.14
N ALA A 175 -19.14 14.51 -8.51
CA ALA A 175 -18.33 13.58 -9.30
C ALA A 175 -18.03 12.28 -8.55
N ILE A 176 -17.72 12.36 -7.25
CA ILE A 176 -17.53 11.18 -6.38
C ILE A 176 -18.80 10.34 -6.31
N GLU A 177 -19.96 10.97 -6.03
CA GLU A 177 -21.25 10.27 -5.93
C GLU A 177 -21.65 9.59 -7.24
N ALA A 178 -21.34 10.23 -8.38
CA ALA A 178 -21.60 9.66 -9.70
C ALA A 178 -20.54 8.64 -10.17
N HIS A 179 -19.45 8.47 -9.42
CA HIS A 179 -18.25 7.75 -9.85
C HIS A 179 -17.68 8.27 -11.19
N ASP A 180 -17.79 9.57 -11.45
CA ASP A 180 -17.24 10.24 -12.63
C ASP A 180 -15.80 10.71 -12.33
N TRP A 181 -14.85 9.77 -12.44
CA TRP A 181 -13.46 10.02 -12.07
C TRP A 181 -12.76 11.01 -12.98
N ASP A 182 -13.09 11.03 -14.28
CA ASP A 182 -12.52 12.00 -15.20
C ASP A 182 -12.94 13.43 -14.81
N LYS A 183 -14.21 13.61 -14.42
CA LYS A 183 -14.69 14.89 -13.88
C LYS A 183 -14.04 15.23 -12.55
N LEU A 184 -13.90 14.29 -11.61
CA LEU A 184 -13.20 14.54 -10.34
C LEU A 184 -11.75 14.98 -10.56
N ILE A 185 -11.02 14.26 -11.43
CA ILE A 185 -9.61 14.56 -11.77
C ILE A 185 -9.50 15.93 -12.45
N SER A 186 -10.47 16.33 -13.28
CA SER A 186 -10.49 17.68 -13.87
C SER A 186 -10.56 18.82 -12.84
N TYR A 187 -11.07 18.53 -11.64
CA TYR A 187 -11.07 19.46 -10.50
C TYR A 187 -9.90 19.22 -9.53
N MET A 188 -8.98 18.32 -9.84
CA MET A 188 -7.74 18.13 -9.10
C MET A 188 -6.61 18.93 -9.76
N THR A 189 -5.88 19.68 -8.95
CA THR A 189 -4.59 20.24 -9.36
C THR A 189 -3.59 19.11 -9.63
N VAL A 190 -2.56 19.40 -10.43
CA VAL A 190 -1.40 18.49 -10.60
C VAL A 190 -0.82 18.06 -9.24
N SER A 191 -0.81 18.96 -8.25
CA SER A 191 -0.37 18.66 -6.88
C SER A 191 -1.22 17.60 -6.20
N GLU A 192 -2.54 17.70 -6.30
CA GLU A 192 -3.49 16.70 -5.76
C GLU A 192 -3.36 15.37 -6.50
N GLN A 193 -3.24 15.40 -7.83
CA GLN A 193 -3.09 14.20 -8.66
C GLN A 193 -1.80 13.43 -8.32
N VAL A 194 -0.66 14.14 -8.27
CA VAL A 194 0.62 13.56 -7.85
C VAL A 194 0.57 13.05 -6.42
N GLY A 195 -0.14 13.74 -5.52
CA GLY A 195 -0.37 13.28 -4.15
C GLY A 195 -0.97 11.88 -4.07
N GLN A 196 -1.95 11.60 -4.94
CA GLN A 196 -2.58 10.28 -5.02
C GLN A 196 -1.61 9.16 -5.43
N MET A 197 -0.52 9.49 -6.12
CA MET A 197 0.52 8.56 -6.53
C MET A 197 1.56 8.27 -5.44
N LEU A 198 1.40 8.78 -4.20
CA LEU A 198 2.37 8.60 -3.12
C LEU A 198 1.77 7.83 -1.94
N MET A 199 2.57 6.89 -1.42
CA MET A 199 2.27 6.13 -0.21
C MET A 199 3.48 6.06 0.73
N PRO A 200 3.74 7.09 1.56
CA PRO A 200 4.84 7.05 2.51
C PRO A 200 4.55 6.14 3.71
N ASP A 201 5.62 5.75 4.42
CA ASP A 201 5.48 5.20 5.77
C ASP A 201 5.39 6.29 6.83
N ILE A 202 4.80 5.94 7.97
CA ILE A 202 4.63 6.82 9.12
C ILE A 202 5.21 6.19 10.39
N ARG A 203 6.23 5.34 10.28
CA ARG A 203 6.79 4.57 11.41
C ARG A 203 7.19 5.46 12.58
N GLN A 204 7.78 6.61 12.28
CA GLN A 204 8.29 7.53 13.29
C GLN A 204 8.04 9.00 12.94
N TYR A 205 7.87 9.80 13.98
CA TYR A 205 7.86 11.25 13.92
C TYR A 205 8.77 11.80 15.04
N ASN A 206 9.72 12.67 14.69
CA ASN A 206 10.73 13.20 15.62
C ASN A 206 11.43 12.11 16.47
N GLY A 207 11.79 10.99 15.82
CA GLY A 207 12.48 9.86 16.44
C GLY A 207 11.62 8.97 17.36
N LYS A 208 10.31 9.23 17.46
CA LYS A 208 9.38 8.42 18.26
C LYS A 208 8.45 7.61 17.37
N ALA A 209 8.08 6.41 17.82
CA ALA A 209 7.05 5.60 17.19
C ALA A 209 5.73 6.37 17.09
N THR A 210 5.05 6.26 15.95
CA THR A 210 3.79 6.98 15.71
C THR A 210 2.59 6.06 15.85
N THR A 211 1.85 6.19 16.94
CA THR A 211 0.70 5.33 17.27
C THR A 211 -0.63 6.10 17.34
N THR A 212 -0.60 7.41 17.11
CA THR A 212 -1.77 8.29 17.01
C THR A 212 -1.50 9.34 15.95
N VAL A 213 -2.56 9.95 15.42
CA VAL A 213 -2.43 11.11 14.52
C VAL A 213 -1.76 12.26 15.28
N ASN A 214 -0.79 12.91 14.63
CA ASN A 214 -0.07 14.06 15.16
C ASN A 214 0.03 15.16 14.08
N ASP A 215 0.45 16.35 14.46
CA ASP A 215 0.51 17.51 13.55
C ASP A 215 1.40 17.26 12.32
N GLY A 216 2.48 16.48 12.45
CA GLY A 216 3.34 16.12 11.32
C GLY A 216 2.64 15.25 10.28
N ILE A 217 1.85 14.26 10.73
CA ILE A 217 1.00 13.46 9.84
C ILE A 217 -0.03 14.35 9.16
N LYS A 218 -0.73 15.20 9.92
CA LYS A 218 -1.76 16.09 9.37
C LYS A 218 -1.19 17.01 8.29
N SER A 219 -0.05 17.65 8.57
CA SER A 219 0.66 18.47 7.58
C SER A 219 1.03 17.67 6.34
N ASN A 220 1.63 16.48 6.49
CA ASN A 220 1.98 15.65 5.33
C ASN A 220 0.76 15.27 4.49
N LEU A 221 -0.33 14.85 5.12
CA LEU A 221 -1.58 14.51 4.44
C LEU A 221 -2.16 15.70 3.69
N HIS A 222 -2.31 16.85 4.35
CA HIS A 222 -2.96 18.02 3.78
C HIS A 222 -2.10 18.75 2.74
N ASP A 223 -0.80 18.86 2.97
CA ASP A 223 0.11 19.61 2.10
C ASP A 223 0.42 18.83 0.81
N GLN A 224 0.45 17.50 0.88
CA GLN A 224 0.80 16.63 -0.26
C GLN A 224 -0.40 15.92 -0.88
N ASN A 225 -1.59 15.91 -0.23
CA ASN A 225 -2.80 15.22 -0.68
C ASN A 225 -2.55 13.73 -0.97
N LEU A 226 -1.89 13.06 -0.02
CA LEU A 226 -1.39 11.69 -0.16
C LEU A 226 -2.49 10.69 -0.55
N GLY A 227 -2.14 9.72 -1.40
CA GLY A 227 -3.05 8.67 -1.86
C GLY A 227 -3.22 7.53 -0.87
N GLY A 228 -2.23 7.31 -0.01
CA GLY A 228 -2.28 6.30 1.03
C GLY A 228 -1.10 6.36 1.99
N LEU A 229 -1.09 5.45 2.95
CA LEU A 229 -0.02 5.26 3.94
C LEU A 229 0.22 3.77 4.17
N ILE A 230 1.47 3.39 4.40
CA ILE A 230 1.82 2.04 4.86
C ILE A 230 2.03 1.99 6.37
N ILE A 231 1.42 0.98 7.01
CA ILE A 231 1.46 0.72 8.45
C ILE A 231 2.50 -0.36 8.76
N PHE A 232 3.30 -0.13 9.79
CA PHE A 232 4.33 -1.04 10.29
C PHE A 232 4.14 -1.36 11.77
N ASP A 233 4.96 -2.28 12.29
CA ASP A 233 5.01 -2.68 13.70
C ASP A 233 5.14 -1.48 14.67
N LYS A 234 5.95 -0.47 14.32
CA LYS A 234 6.11 0.76 15.12
C LYS A 234 4.82 1.59 15.23
N ASN A 235 3.82 1.32 14.39
CA ASN A 235 2.52 2.01 14.45
C ASN A 235 1.49 1.28 15.31
N ILE A 236 1.82 0.08 15.79
CA ILE A 236 0.86 -0.86 16.36
C ILE A 236 1.26 -1.22 17.79
N ILE A 237 0.38 -0.89 18.73
CA ILE A 237 0.44 -1.33 20.13
C ILE A 237 -0.47 -2.55 20.30
N ASP A 238 -1.73 -2.39 19.90
CA ASP A 238 -2.76 -3.43 19.94
C ASP A 238 -3.85 -3.14 18.90
N ALA A 239 -4.78 -4.09 18.75
CA ALA A 239 -5.86 -4.01 17.78
C ALA A 239 -6.78 -2.79 18.00
N LYS A 240 -7.06 -2.39 19.25
CA LYS A 240 -7.95 -1.26 19.55
C LYS A 240 -7.27 0.05 19.17
N GLN A 241 -6.02 0.23 19.57
CA GLN A 241 -5.24 1.40 19.20
C GLN A 241 -5.11 1.51 17.68
N LEU A 242 -4.81 0.42 16.97
CA LEU A 242 -4.71 0.45 15.51
C LEU A 242 -6.03 0.84 14.85
N THR A 243 -7.16 0.29 15.30
CA THR A 243 -8.49 0.64 14.77
C THR A 243 -8.82 2.12 14.97
N THR A 244 -8.52 2.67 16.15
CA THR A 244 -8.67 4.12 16.39
C THR A 244 -7.74 4.92 15.48
N PHE A 245 -6.50 4.47 15.32
CA PHE A 245 -5.52 5.19 14.52
C PHE A 245 -5.89 5.22 13.03
N THR A 246 -6.33 4.11 12.45
CA THR A 246 -6.79 4.06 11.05
C THR A 246 -8.07 4.87 10.83
N HIS A 247 -9.00 4.85 11.79
CA HIS A 247 -10.19 5.70 11.77
C HIS A 247 -9.82 7.19 11.75
N ASP A 248 -8.94 7.62 12.66
CA ASP A 248 -8.49 9.01 12.75
C ASP A 248 -7.70 9.43 11.49
N LEU A 249 -6.90 8.54 10.89
CA LEU A 249 -6.21 8.81 9.63
C LEU A 249 -7.19 9.05 8.48
N GLN A 250 -8.24 8.24 8.37
CA GLN A 250 -9.27 8.45 7.34
C GLN A 250 -10.04 9.76 7.54
N ALA A 251 -10.24 10.20 8.79
CA ALA A 251 -10.87 11.48 9.08
C ALA A 251 -10.03 12.69 8.62
N GLU A 252 -8.71 12.54 8.45
CA GLU A 252 -7.80 13.58 7.94
C GLU A 252 -7.58 13.50 6.41
N ALA A 253 -8.12 12.48 5.72
CA ALA A 253 -7.88 12.25 4.29
C ALA A 253 -8.50 13.31 3.35
N GLY A 254 -9.49 14.07 3.83
CA GLY A 254 -10.27 15.00 3.01
C GLY A 254 -11.41 14.30 2.25
N ASP A 255 -11.66 14.69 1.00
CA ASP A 255 -12.73 14.13 0.18
C ASP A 255 -12.31 12.88 -0.62
N ILE A 256 -11.00 12.60 -0.72
CA ILE A 256 -10.46 11.38 -1.31
C ILE A 256 -9.85 10.53 -0.18
N PRO A 257 -10.46 9.40 0.19
CA PRO A 257 -9.99 8.52 1.27
C PRO A 257 -8.58 7.98 1.02
N LEU A 258 -7.87 7.61 2.09
CA LEU A 258 -6.54 7.00 1.99
C LEU A 258 -6.64 5.50 1.71
N PHE A 259 -5.72 4.96 0.92
CA PHE A 259 -5.35 3.54 1.08
C PHE A 259 -4.50 3.38 2.34
N LEU A 260 -4.93 2.55 3.29
CA LEU A 260 -4.10 2.13 4.41
C LEU A 260 -3.62 0.70 4.15
N GLY A 261 -2.32 0.55 3.91
CA GLY A 261 -1.69 -0.71 3.52
C GLY A 261 -0.82 -1.34 4.61
N ILE A 262 -0.61 -2.64 4.56
CA ILE A 262 0.25 -3.37 5.49
C ILE A 262 0.87 -4.63 4.85
N ASP A 263 2.01 -5.06 5.36
CA ASP A 263 2.58 -6.40 5.10
C ASP A 263 2.06 -7.42 6.12
N GLN A 264 0.86 -7.97 5.88
CA GLN A 264 0.30 -9.06 6.68
C GLN A 264 0.31 -10.36 5.85
N GLU A 265 1.51 -10.87 5.57
CA GLU A 265 1.70 -12.10 4.79
C GLU A 265 1.30 -13.35 5.62
N GLY A 266 1.60 -13.36 6.92
CA GLY A 266 1.54 -14.55 7.78
C GLY A 266 2.91 -15.21 7.96
N GLY A 267 3.00 -16.18 8.88
CA GLY A 267 4.26 -16.84 9.21
C GLY A 267 5.30 -15.89 9.80
N VAL A 268 6.38 -15.64 9.06
CA VAL A 268 7.52 -14.81 9.47
C VAL A 268 7.33 -13.31 9.22
N VAL A 269 6.40 -12.91 8.34
CA VAL A 269 6.05 -11.50 8.09
C VAL A 269 4.60 -11.27 8.51
N LYS A 270 4.45 -10.78 9.74
CA LYS A 270 3.16 -10.45 10.37
C LYS A 270 3.35 -9.26 11.29
N ARG A 271 2.32 -8.42 11.41
CA ARG A 271 2.38 -7.13 12.11
C ARG A 271 1.36 -6.99 13.22
N ILE A 272 0.21 -7.66 13.12
CA ILE A 272 -0.93 -7.47 14.04
C ILE A 272 -0.74 -8.22 15.37
N PRO A 273 -0.54 -7.51 16.50
CA PRO A 273 -0.49 -8.15 17.82
C PRO A 273 -1.87 -8.70 18.21
N GLY A 274 -1.89 -9.93 18.71
CA GLY A 274 -3.13 -10.61 19.12
C GLY A 274 -4.00 -11.15 17.97
N GLY A 275 -3.62 -10.86 16.71
CA GLY A 275 -4.22 -11.47 15.53
C GLY A 275 -3.91 -12.96 15.39
N THR A 276 -4.52 -13.59 14.40
CA THR A 276 -4.32 -15.02 14.13
C THR A 276 -2.92 -15.27 13.60
N ASN A 277 -2.17 -16.20 14.21
CA ASN A 277 -0.79 -16.46 13.85
C ASN A 277 -0.66 -17.56 12.78
N LEU A 278 -1.09 -17.22 11.56
CA LEU A 278 -1.06 -18.15 10.43
C LEU A 278 0.32 -18.80 10.23
N PRO A 279 0.39 -20.12 9.93
CA PRO A 279 1.64 -20.87 9.83
C PRO A 279 2.67 -20.38 8.81
N GLY A 280 2.27 -19.58 7.82
CA GLY A 280 3.13 -19.03 6.77
C GLY A 280 2.95 -19.69 5.41
N GLN A 281 3.59 -19.10 4.39
CA GLN A 281 3.38 -19.49 3.00
C GLN A 281 3.97 -20.86 2.68
N MET A 282 5.19 -21.14 3.14
CA MET A 282 5.81 -22.46 2.94
C MET A 282 5.06 -23.58 3.66
N ALA A 283 4.44 -23.30 4.82
CA ALA A 283 3.55 -24.24 5.51
C ALA A 283 2.29 -24.55 4.68
N LEU A 284 1.66 -23.52 4.09
CA LEU A 284 0.56 -23.68 3.13
C LEU A 284 0.99 -24.48 1.89
N GLY A 285 2.22 -24.22 1.41
CA GLY A 285 2.86 -25.02 0.37
C GLY A 285 2.93 -26.50 0.74
N ALA A 286 3.42 -26.78 1.93
CA ALA A 286 3.55 -28.16 2.42
C ALA A 286 2.20 -28.86 2.60
N ALA A 287 1.18 -28.12 3.03
CA ALA A 287 -0.20 -28.62 3.10
C ALA A 287 -0.82 -28.85 1.70
N GLY A 288 -0.41 -28.10 0.68
CA GLY A 288 -0.83 -28.25 -0.73
C GLY A 288 -2.31 -27.95 -1.03
N ASP A 289 -3.05 -27.46 -0.04
CA ASP A 289 -4.49 -27.31 -0.04
C ASP A 289 -4.91 -25.86 -0.36
N ALA A 290 -5.41 -25.66 -1.57
CA ALA A 290 -5.90 -24.36 -2.05
C ALA A 290 -7.06 -23.82 -1.20
N SER A 291 -7.92 -24.70 -0.67
CA SER A 291 -9.05 -24.26 0.14
C SER A 291 -8.59 -23.66 1.48
N LEU A 292 -7.50 -24.19 2.05
CA LEU A 292 -6.86 -23.63 3.23
C LEU A 292 -6.13 -22.33 2.94
N ALA A 293 -5.48 -22.19 1.79
CA ALA A 293 -4.89 -20.91 1.37
C ALA A 293 -5.96 -19.82 1.20
N GLU A 294 -7.10 -20.13 0.56
CA GLU A 294 -8.23 -19.21 0.44
C GLU A 294 -8.83 -18.88 1.81
N ALA A 295 -9.00 -19.85 2.70
CA ALA A 295 -9.51 -19.63 4.06
C ALA A 295 -8.57 -18.78 4.92
N ALA A 296 -7.26 -19.03 4.86
CA ALA A 296 -6.24 -18.23 5.52
C ALA A 296 -6.25 -16.77 5.04
N ALA A 297 -6.43 -16.57 3.74
CA ALA A 297 -6.48 -15.26 3.15
C ALA A 297 -7.77 -14.51 3.49
N ARG A 298 -8.91 -15.21 3.46
CA ARG A 298 -10.21 -14.63 3.82
C ARG A 298 -10.23 -14.17 5.28
N LEU A 299 -9.79 -15.01 6.22
CA LEU A 299 -9.72 -14.60 7.63
C LEU A 299 -8.71 -13.46 7.84
N THR A 300 -7.60 -13.42 7.09
CA THR A 300 -6.63 -12.33 7.18
C THR A 300 -7.27 -11.02 6.77
N GLY A 301 -7.99 -11.01 5.64
CA GLY A 301 -8.65 -9.81 5.18
C GLY A 301 -9.85 -9.40 6.05
N GLU A 302 -10.57 -10.35 6.67
CA GLU A 302 -11.58 -10.03 7.71
C GLU A 302 -10.95 -9.31 8.91
N GLU A 303 -9.80 -9.77 9.41
CA GLU A 303 -9.07 -9.08 10.48
C GLU A 303 -8.57 -7.70 10.05
N LEU A 304 -7.99 -7.59 8.84
CA LEU A 304 -7.51 -6.32 8.30
C LEU A 304 -8.62 -5.29 8.11
N LYS A 305 -9.76 -5.72 7.55
CA LYS A 305 -10.93 -4.86 7.37
C LYS A 305 -11.48 -4.37 8.71
N ALA A 306 -11.54 -5.23 9.72
CA ALA A 306 -11.95 -4.85 11.08
C ALA A 306 -11.00 -3.83 11.73
N LEU A 307 -9.73 -3.82 11.33
CA LEU A 307 -8.71 -2.87 11.76
C LEU A 307 -8.67 -1.58 10.91
N GLY A 308 -9.56 -1.44 9.91
CA GLY A 308 -9.60 -0.29 9.03
C GLY A 308 -8.47 -0.25 7.99
N LEU A 309 -7.93 -1.41 7.59
CA LEU A 309 -6.91 -1.55 6.55
C LEU A 309 -7.53 -2.08 5.25
N GLN A 310 -7.16 -1.50 4.11
CA GLN A 310 -7.77 -1.80 2.81
C GLN A 310 -6.83 -2.53 1.86
N VAL A 311 -5.52 -2.45 2.07
CA VAL A 311 -4.51 -3.06 1.19
C VAL A 311 -3.65 -4.03 1.99
N ASN A 312 -3.52 -5.26 1.52
CA ASN A 312 -2.50 -6.18 2.00
C ASN A 312 -1.47 -6.40 0.91
N PHE A 313 -0.19 -6.15 1.23
CA PHE A 313 0.94 -6.45 0.35
C PHE A 313 1.24 -7.95 0.38
N ALA A 314 0.28 -8.74 -0.09
CA ALA A 314 0.30 -10.19 -0.16
C ALA A 314 -0.71 -10.65 -1.24
N PRO A 315 -0.56 -11.87 -1.79
CA PRO A 315 0.49 -12.85 -1.53
C PRO A 315 1.84 -12.54 -2.19
N VAL A 316 2.89 -13.17 -1.66
CA VAL A 316 4.17 -13.35 -2.36
C VAL A 316 4.00 -14.46 -3.41
N LEU A 317 4.23 -14.13 -4.67
CA LEU A 317 4.18 -15.02 -5.83
C LEU A 317 5.56 -15.47 -6.32
N ASP A 318 6.61 -15.07 -5.61
CA ASP A 318 7.98 -15.48 -5.93
C ASP A 318 8.15 -17.00 -5.79
N ILE A 319 8.87 -17.60 -6.74
CA ILE A 319 9.21 -19.03 -6.72
C ILE A 319 10.54 -19.20 -6.00
N ASN A 320 10.55 -19.88 -4.86
CA ASN A 320 11.77 -20.08 -4.07
C ASN A 320 12.64 -21.21 -4.64
N SER A 321 13.12 -21.02 -5.88
CA SER A 321 13.94 -21.98 -6.63
C SER A 321 15.40 -21.98 -6.22
N ASN A 322 15.86 -20.94 -5.54
CA ASN A 322 17.22 -20.82 -5.05
C ASN A 322 17.27 -21.00 -3.51
N PRO A 323 17.85 -22.10 -2.99
CA PRO A 323 18.05 -22.28 -1.54
C PRO A 323 18.86 -21.18 -0.86
N ASP A 324 19.69 -20.49 -1.63
CA ASP A 324 20.54 -19.39 -1.20
C ASP A 324 19.89 -18.01 -1.30
N ASN A 325 18.59 -17.94 -1.62
CA ASN A 325 17.84 -16.69 -1.61
C ASN A 325 17.77 -16.11 -0.18
N PRO A 326 18.30 -14.89 0.06
CA PRO A 326 18.42 -14.35 1.41
C PRO A 326 17.14 -13.71 1.95
N ILE A 327 16.09 -13.53 1.12
CA ILE A 327 14.97 -12.63 1.45
C ILE A 327 13.58 -13.27 1.31
N ILE A 328 13.39 -14.19 0.36
CA ILE A 328 12.11 -14.86 0.09
C ILE A 328 11.97 -16.07 1.02
N GLY A 329 12.70 -17.16 0.79
CA GLY A 329 12.65 -18.36 1.64
C GLY A 329 11.22 -18.78 1.99
N MET A 330 10.95 -18.89 3.30
CA MET A 330 9.63 -19.23 3.88
C MET A 330 8.46 -18.30 3.50
N ARG A 331 8.73 -17.13 2.89
CA ARG A 331 7.70 -16.21 2.38
C ARG A 331 7.11 -16.70 1.06
N SER A 332 7.80 -17.56 0.32
CA SER A 332 7.21 -18.24 -0.82
C SER A 332 6.45 -19.49 -0.37
N PHE A 333 5.45 -19.87 -1.16
CA PHE A 333 4.78 -21.15 -0.98
C PHE A 333 5.69 -22.34 -1.32
N SER A 334 6.51 -22.24 -2.37
CA SER A 334 7.18 -23.41 -2.95
C SER A 334 8.28 -23.04 -3.95
N SER A 335 9.17 -24.00 -4.25
CA SER A 335 10.04 -23.94 -5.44
C SER A 335 9.33 -24.37 -6.74
N ASN A 336 8.08 -24.85 -6.66
CA ASN A 336 7.29 -25.31 -7.80
C ASN A 336 6.34 -24.19 -8.30
N PRO A 337 6.49 -23.72 -9.56
CA PRO A 337 5.63 -22.68 -10.13
C PRO A 337 4.14 -22.98 -10.15
N ASP A 338 3.74 -24.23 -10.38
CA ASP A 338 2.32 -24.62 -10.39
C ASP A 338 1.70 -24.56 -9.00
N LEU A 339 2.45 -24.97 -7.98
CA LEU A 339 1.97 -24.91 -6.60
C LEU A 339 1.87 -23.45 -6.11
N VAL A 340 2.89 -22.62 -6.38
CA VAL A 340 2.82 -21.18 -6.07
C VAL A 340 1.65 -20.51 -6.79
N THR A 341 1.45 -20.82 -8.08
CA THR A 341 0.31 -20.29 -8.84
C THR A 341 -1.01 -20.69 -8.21
N LYS A 342 -1.21 -21.98 -7.92
CA LYS A 342 -2.45 -22.51 -7.33
C LYS A 342 -2.77 -21.85 -5.98
N LEU A 343 -1.80 -21.77 -5.08
CA LEU A 343 -2.02 -21.24 -3.74
C LEU A 343 -2.10 -19.71 -3.75
N GLY A 344 -1.27 -19.04 -4.55
CA GLY A 344 -1.31 -17.59 -4.74
C GLY A 344 -2.66 -17.11 -5.26
N LEU A 345 -3.24 -17.75 -6.28
CA LEU A 345 -4.58 -17.43 -6.78
C LEU A 345 -5.67 -17.60 -5.72
N SER A 346 -5.54 -18.63 -4.88
CA SER A 346 -6.48 -18.88 -3.78
C SER A 346 -6.38 -17.79 -2.71
N THR A 347 -5.15 -17.33 -2.41
CA THR A 347 -4.92 -16.22 -1.48
C THR A 347 -5.44 -14.89 -2.02
N ILE A 348 -5.23 -14.58 -3.30
CA ILE A 348 -5.81 -13.38 -3.94
C ILE A 348 -7.33 -13.38 -3.78
N ARG A 349 -7.98 -14.49 -4.11
CA ARG A 349 -9.44 -14.62 -4.01
C ARG A 349 -9.95 -14.43 -2.58
N GLY A 350 -9.29 -15.04 -1.60
CA GLY A 350 -9.70 -14.92 -0.19
C GLY A 350 -9.63 -13.48 0.32
N LEU A 351 -8.55 -12.76 0.02
CA LEU A 351 -8.42 -11.33 0.36
C LEU A 351 -9.51 -10.49 -0.33
N GLN A 352 -9.71 -10.66 -1.64
CA GLN A 352 -10.74 -9.95 -2.39
C GLN A 352 -12.15 -10.19 -1.85
N GLN A 353 -12.51 -11.44 -1.52
CA GLN A 353 -13.82 -11.80 -0.94
C GLN A 353 -14.08 -11.11 0.40
N SER A 354 -13.04 -10.84 1.18
CA SER A 354 -13.15 -10.13 2.46
C SER A 354 -13.19 -8.61 2.33
N GLY A 355 -13.04 -8.08 1.10
CA GLY A 355 -12.99 -6.64 0.85
C GLY A 355 -11.64 -6.01 1.18
N VAL A 356 -10.54 -6.74 0.95
CA VAL A 356 -9.16 -6.23 1.02
C VAL A 356 -8.47 -6.39 -0.33
N VAL A 357 -7.77 -5.35 -0.79
CA VAL A 357 -6.96 -5.37 -2.01
C VAL A 357 -5.77 -6.31 -1.81
N ALA A 358 -5.63 -7.29 -2.70
CA ALA A 358 -4.44 -8.12 -2.77
C ALA A 358 -3.40 -7.45 -3.68
N ALA A 359 -2.24 -7.10 -3.11
CA ALA A 359 -1.11 -6.58 -3.85
C ALA A 359 -0.03 -7.67 -3.99
N VAL A 360 -0.05 -8.37 -5.12
CA VAL A 360 0.85 -9.51 -5.37
C VAL A 360 2.28 -9.03 -5.62
N LYS A 361 3.27 -9.81 -5.16
CA LYS A 361 4.68 -9.37 -5.19
C LYS A 361 5.69 -10.51 -5.33
N HIS A 362 6.91 -10.29 -5.81
CA HIS A 362 7.45 -9.00 -6.25
C HIS A 362 7.76 -9.11 -7.75
N PHE A 363 6.96 -8.44 -8.59
CA PHE A 363 7.08 -8.56 -10.05
C PHE A 363 8.44 -8.00 -10.53
N PRO A 364 9.21 -8.71 -11.39
CA PRO A 364 8.83 -9.88 -12.19
C PRO A 364 9.21 -11.25 -11.59
N GLY A 365 9.60 -11.31 -10.32
CA GLY A 365 9.99 -12.52 -9.60
C GLY A 365 11.33 -12.35 -8.89
N HIS A 366 11.35 -12.58 -7.56
CA HIS A 366 12.51 -12.37 -6.69
C HIS A 366 13.16 -13.67 -6.21
N GLY A 367 12.45 -14.79 -6.29
CA GLY A 367 12.80 -16.02 -5.57
C GLY A 367 14.05 -16.78 -6.05
N ASP A 368 14.68 -16.38 -7.16
CA ASP A 368 15.94 -16.95 -7.66
C ASP A 368 17.16 -16.03 -7.52
N THR A 369 17.01 -14.88 -6.85
CA THR A 369 18.14 -13.95 -6.65
C THR A 369 19.09 -14.41 -5.53
N THR A 370 20.37 -14.02 -5.61
CA THR A 370 21.42 -14.29 -4.61
C THR A 370 21.83 -13.05 -3.82
N VAL A 371 21.30 -11.88 -4.17
CA VAL A 371 21.58 -10.59 -3.53
C VAL A 371 20.28 -10.08 -2.92
N ASP A 372 20.34 -9.62 -1.66
CA ASP A 372 19.21 -8.93 -1.04
C ASP A 372 19.06 -7.53 -1.64
N SER A 373 17.88 -7.22 -2.18
CA SER A 373 17.54 -5.90 -2.72
C SER A 373 17.60 -4.77 -1.67
N HIS A 374 17.61 -5.10 -0.37
CA HIS A 374 17.86 -4.13 0.68
C HIS A 374 19.33 -3.70 0.79
N LEU A 375 20.27 -4.49 0.24
CA LEU A 375 21.73 -4.31 0.39
C LEU A 375 22.45 -4.06 -0.94
N GLY A 376 21.82 -4.38 -2.08
CA GLY A 376 22.40 -4.19 -3.41
C GLY A 376 21.41 -4.55 -4.52
N LEU A 377 21.78 -4.29 -5.77
CA LEU A 377 20.89 -4.50 -6.93
C LEU A 377 20.94 -5.95 -7.44
N PRO A 378 19.88 -6.77 -7.25
CA PRO A 378 19.86 -8.14 -7.75
C PRO A 378 19.59 -8.16 -9.27
N VAL A 379 20.11 -9.17 -9.94
CA VAL A 379 19.95 -9.37 -11.39
C VAL A 379 19.43 -10.77 -11.64
N LEU A 380 18.33 -10.89 -12.41
CA LEU A 380 17.74 -12.18 -12.78
C LEU A 380 18.10 -12.52 -14.23
N ASN A 381 19.17 -13.30 -14.39
CA ASN A 381 19.83 -13.52 -15.69
C ASN A 381 19.41 -14.84 -16.36
N HIS A 382 18.11 -15.01 -16.59
CA HIS A 382 17.53 -16.20 -17.23
C HIS A 382 17.05 -15.92 -18.65
N THR A 383 16.85 -16.98 -19.44
CA THR A 383 16.22 -16.84 -20.76
C THR A 383 14.75 -16.49 -20.63
N ARG A 384 14.18 -15.90 -21.69
CA ARG A 384 12.77 -15.53 -21.71
C ARG A 384 11.84 -16.72 -21.49
N GLU A 385 12.18 -17.89 -22.05
CA GLU A 385 11.40 -19.13 -21.90
C GLU A 385 11.39 -19.62 -20.45
N ARG A 386 12.53 -19.54 -19.74
CA ARG A 386 12.61 -19.85 -18.31
C ARG A 386 11.75 -18.88 -17.52
N LEU A 387 11.91 -17.59 -17.75
CA LEU A 387 11.16 -16.53 -17.07
C LEU A 387 9.64 -16.68 -17.27
N ASP A 388 9.20 -17.04 -18.47
CA ASP A 388 7.78 -17.25 -18.77
C ASP A 388 7.21 -18.51 -18.10
N SER A 389 8.01 -19.54 -17.90
CA SER A 389 7.58 -20.84 -17.35
C SER A 389 7.69 -20.92 -15.82
N VAL A 390 8.49 -20.06 -15.20
CA VAL A 390 8.78 -20.08 -13.75
C VAL A 390 8.36 -18.78 -13.09
N GLU A 391 9.09 -17.68 -13.29
CA GLU A 391 8.91 -16.45 -12.51
C GLU A 391 7.65 -15.65 -12.91
N LEU A 392 7.37 -15.51 -14.20
CA LEU A 392 6.20 -14.77 -14.70
C LEU A 392 4.91 -15.59 -14.69
N LYS A 393 5.00 -16.92 -14.58
CA LYS A 393 3.85 -17.83 -14.61
C LYS A 393 2.78 -17.48 -13.57
N PRO A 394 3.08 -17.30 -12.26
CA PRO A 394 2.07 -16.94 -11.28
C PRO A 394 1.50 -15.53 -11.51
N PHE A 395 2.28 -14.57 -12.00
CA PHE A 395 1.79 -13.23 -12.33
C PHE A 395 0.83 -13.22 -13.52
N LYS A 396 1.14 -13.95 -14.60
CA LYS A 396 0.24 -14.15 -15.75
C LYS A 396 -1.11 -14.72 -15.31
N ALA A 397 -1.07 -15.72 -14.44
CA ALA A 397 -2.28 -16.32 -13.89
C ALA A 397 -3.06 -15.34 -13.00
N ALA A 398 -2.37 -14.58 -12.15
CA ALA A 398 -2.98 -13.57 -11.27
C ALA A 398 -3.71 -12.48 -12.08
N ILE A 399 -3.08 -11.98 -13.16
CA ILE A 399 -3.71 -11.04 -14.10
C ILE A 399 -4.97 -11.66 -14.71
N GLY A 400 -4.88 -12.89 -15.23
CA GLY A 400 -6.02 -13.62 -15.78
C GLY A 400 -7.16 -13.88 -14.78
N SER A 401 -6.87 -13.84 -13.48
CA SER A 401 -7.86 -13.98 -12.40
C SER A 401 -8.42 -12.64 -11.87
N GLY A 402 -7.94 -11.51 -12.38
CA GLY A 402 -8.41 -10.18 -11.98
C GLY A 402 -7.75 -9.63 -10.70
N VAL A 403 -6.46 -9.87 -10.49
CA VAL A 403 -5.69 -9.17 -9.45
C VAL A 403 -5.74 -7.65 -9.69
N GLU A 404 -5.97 -6.85 -8.65
CA GLU A 404 -6.10 -5.39 -8.80
C GLU A 404 -4.85 -4.58 -8.51
N MET A 405 -3.85 -5.16 -7.81
CA MET A 405 -2.59 -4.49 -7.51
C MET A 405 -1.40 -5.44 -7.68
N ILE A 406 -0.34 -4.96 -8.34
CA ILE A 406 0.94 -5.66 -8.50
C ILE A 406 2.05 -4.76 -7.97
N MET A 407 2.81 -5.29 -7.02
CA MET A 407 4.01 -4.65 -6.51
C MET A 407 5.23 -5.08 -7.33
N THR A 408 6.00 -4.11 -7.81
CA THR A 408 7.24 -4.34 -8.56
C THR A 408 8.42 -4.59 -7.63
N ALA A 409 9.50 -5.18 -8.12
CA ALA A 409 10.75 -5.39 -7.40
C ALA A 409 11.88 -4.54 -7.97
N HIS A 410 12.83 -4.16 -7.12
CA HIS A 410 14.08 -3.51 -7.52
C HIS A 410 15.11 -4.52 -8.05
N ILE A 411 14.74 -5.28 -9.07
CA ILE A 411 15.55 -6.35 -9.69
C ILE A 411 15.76 -6.04 -11.17
N ALA A 412 16.99 -6.13 -11.65
CA ALA A 412 17.28 -6.03 -13.07
C ALA A 412 16.80 -7.29 -13.82
N PHE A 413 16.21 -7.09 -15.00
CA PHE A 413 15.57 -8.14 -15.80
C PHE A 413 16.07 -8.13 -17.26
N PRO A 414 17.33 -8.52 -17.51
CA PRO A 414 18.02 -8.30 -18.79
C PRO A 414 17.36 -8.95 -20.02
N ALA A 415 16.58 -10.01 -19.82
CA ALA A 415 15.84 -10.66 -20.91
C ALA A 415 14.78 -9.74 -21.56
N VAL A 416 14.38 -8.65 -20.88
CA VAL A 416 13.44 -7.65 -21.39
C VAL A 416 14.10 -6.27 -21.48
N ASP A 417 14.89 -5.90 -20.47
CA ASP A 417 15.62 -4.64 -20.46
C ASP A 417 17.07 -4.84 -20.01
N ASN A 418 17.99 -4.77 -20.97
CA ASN A 418 19.43 -4.82 -20.73
C ASN A 418 20.07 -3.43 -20.86
N ASP A 419 19.30 -2.36 -20.66
CA ASP A 419 19.85 -1.00 -20.61
C ASP A 419 20.52 -0.76 -19.24
N HIS A 420 21.58 0.06 -19.27
CA HIS A 420 22.38 0.42 -18.09
C HIS A 420 22.39 1.94 -17.90
N VAL A 421 22.66 2.37 -16.67
CA VAL A 421 22.91 3.77 -16.33
C VAL A 421 24.20 3.92 -15.55
N THR A 422 24.74 5.13 -15.52
CA THR A 422 25.84 5.49 -14.62
C THR A 422 25.30 5.67 -13.21
N SER A 423 25.78 4.82 -12.30
CA SER A 423 25.51 4.87 -10.86
C SER A 423 25.96 6.20 -10.26
N LEU A 424 25.07 6.88 -9.54
CA LEU A 424 25.40 8.11 -8.80
C LEU A 424 26.27 7.84 -7.55
N LYS A 425 26.28 6.60 -7.05
CA LYS A 425 27.09 6.17 -5.89
C LYS A 425 28.59 6.22 -6.19
N ASP A 426 28.99 5.69 -7.34
CA ASP A 426 30.38 5.35 -7.63
C ASP A 426 30.79 5.49 -9.12
N GLY A 427 29.88 5.94 -10.00
CA GLY A 427 30.14 6.10 -11.43
C GLY A 427 30.18 4.79 -12.23
N SER A 428 29.91 3.65 -11.60
CA SER A 428 29.86 2.35 -12.27
C SER A 428 28.67 2.23 -13.23
N SER A 429 28.74 1.31 -14.20
CA SER A 429 27.59 0.96 -15.05
C SER A 429 26.73 -0.05 -14.32
N VAL A 430 25.47 0.30 -14.04
CA VAL A 430 24.51 -0.58 -13.35
C VAL A 430 23.26 -0.80 -14.23
N PRO A 431 22.70 -2.02 -14.25
CA PRO A 431 21.49 -2.29 -15.01
C PRO A 431 20.29 -1.56 -14.43
N ILE A 432 19.27 -1.32 -15.24
CA ILE A 432 18.02 -0.69 -14.77
C ILE A 432 17.12 -1.75 -14.11
N PRO A 433 16.70 -1.57 -12.84
CA PRO A 433 15.74 -2.46 -12.21
C PRO A 433 14.35 -2.35 -12.83
N ALA A 434 13.56 -3.41 -12.72
CA ALA A 434 12.19 -3.51 -13.24
C ALA A 434 11.31 -2.32 -12.83
N THR A 435 11.35 -1.88 -11.57
CA THR A 435 10.62 -0.69 -11.08
C THR A 435 10.90 0.58 -11.89
N LEU A 436 12.10 0.71 -12.48
CA LEU A 436 12.54 1.91 -13.21
C LEU A 436 12.56 1.70 -14.74
N SER A 437 12.11 0.54 -15.22
CA SER A 437 12.18 0.16 -16.63
C SER A 437 10.81 0.30 -17.31
N LYS A 438 10.72 1.23 -18.27
CA LYS A 438 9.55 1.35 -19.13
C LYS A 438 9.32 0.10 -20.00
N LYS A 439 10.40 -0.60 -20.41
CA LYS A 439 10.29 -1.85 -21.18
C LYS A 439 9.66 -2.96 -20.33
N VAL A 440 9.96 -3.02 -19.03
CA VAL A 440 9.39 -4.01 -18.13
C VAL A 440 7.96 -3.62 -17.70
N LEU A 441 7.73 -2.41 -17.20
CA LEU A 441 6.41 -2.04 -16.66
C LEU A 441 5.40 -1.70 -17.76
N THR A 442 5.75 -0.82 -18.70
CA THR A 442 4.84 -0.49 -19.80
C THR A 442 4.88 -1.55 -20.91
N GLY A 443 6.06 -1.99 -21.33
CA GLY A 443 6.22 -2.93 -22.44
C GLY A 443 5.69 -4.33 -22.11
N LEU A 444 6.27 -4.98 -21.10
CA LEU A 444 5.89 -6.33 -20.68
C LEU A 444 4.58 -6.30 -19.88
N LEU A 445 4.52 -5.62 -18.72
CA LEU A 445 3.40 -5.78 -17.80
C LEU A 445 2.08 -5.18 -18.33
N ARG A 446 2.08 -3.90 -18.77
CA ARG A 446 0.89 -3.30 -19.40
C ARG A 446 0.63 -3.86 -20.80
N GLY A 447 1.64 -3.89 -21.65
CA GLY A 447 1.50 -4.25 -23.06
C GLY A 447 1.29 -5.74 -23.29
N GLU A 448 2.34 -6.53 -23.08
CA GLU A 448 2.33 -7.97 -23.42
C GLU A 448 1.40 -8.78 -22.51
N LEU A 449 1.40 -8.51 -21.20
CA LEU A 449 0.59 -9.24 -20.22
C LEU A 449 -0.82 -8.66 -20.05
N GLY A 450 -1.10 -7.47 -20.60
CA GLY A 450 -2.43 -6.86 -20.58
C GLY A 450 -2.92 -6.47 -19.18
N TYR A 451 -2.01 -6.15 -18.25
CA TYR A 451 -2.40 -5.75 -16.90
C TYR A 451 -2.98 -4.33 -16.89
N GLU A 452 -4.17 -4.15 -16.34
CA GLU A 452 -4.87 -2.84 -16.26
C GLU A 452 -5.05 -2.30 -14.83
N GLY A 453 -4.73 -3.10 -13.80
CA GLY A 453 -4.86 -2.70 -12.38
C GLY A 453 -3.78 -1.74 -11.90
N VAL A 454 -3.64 -1.49 -10.59
CA VAL A 454 -2.64 -0.56 -10.04
C VAL A 454 -1.25 -1.21 -10.01
N ILE A 455 -0.22 -0.51 -10.48
CA ILE A 455 1.19 -0.85 -10.28
C ILE A 455 1.73 -0.01 -9.12
N ILE A 456 2.21 -0.68 -8.07
CA ILE A 456 2.88 -0.04 -6.93
C ILE A 456 4.35 -0.46 -6.91
N SER A 457 5.26 0.44 -6.51
CA SER A 457 6.66 0.05 -6.33
C SER A 457 6.88 -0.74 -5.03
N ASP A 458 8.00 -1.47 -4.93
CA ASP A 458 8.59 -1.77 -3.62
C ASP A 458 9.09 -0.47 -2.95
N ALA A 459 9.55 -0.58 -1.69
CA ALA A 459 9.97 0.56 -0.89
C ALA A 459 11.18 1.31 -1.51
N PHE A 460 10.96 2.57 -1.88
CA PHE A 460 12.02 3.46 -2.39
C PHE A 460 13.12 3.76 -1.38
N THR A 461 12.93 3.39 -0.11
CA THR A 461 13.97 3.46 0.92
C THR A 461 15.08 2.42 0.77
N MET A 462 14.96 1.47 -0.16
CA MET A 462 15.94 0.38 -0.35
C MET A 462 17.19 0.82 -1.11
N GLU A 463 18.36 0.30 -0.70
CA GLU A 463 19.67 0.70 -1.24
C GLU A 463 19.85 0.41 -2.74
N ALA A 464 19.15 -0.60 -3.27
CA ALA A 464 19.17 -0.95 -4.70
C ALA A 464 18.73 0.21 -5.63
N ILE A 465 17.96 1.18 -5.10
CA ILE A 465 17.51 2.37 -5.84
C ILE A 465 18.20 3.63 -5.33
N ALA A 466 18.10 3.90 -4.03
CA ALA A 466 18.44 5.20 -3.45
C ALA A 466 19.88 5.62 -3.77
N ASP A 467 20.84 4.70 -3.68
CA ASP A 467 22.25 5.00 -3.89
C ASP A 467 22.62 5.20 -5.37
N HIS A 468 21.99 4.44 -6.27
CA HIS A 468 22.43 4.36 -7.67
C HIS A 468 21.76 5.39 -8.58
N PHE A 469 20.50 5.73 -8.32
CA PHE A 469 19.70 6.55 -9.24
C PHE A 469 19.39 7.94 -8.71
N GLY A 470 19.62 8.19 -7.41
CA GLY A 470 19.22 9.42 -6.73
C GLY A 470 17.71 9.46 -6.52
N GLU A 471 17.29 9.78 -5.29
CA GLU A 471 15.91 9.58 -4.82
C GLU A 471 14.85 10.20 -5.75
N ASN A 472 14.92 11.51 -5.99
CA ASN A 472 13.92 12.22 -6.80
C ASN A 472 13.95 11.83 -8.28
N GLN A 473 15.14 11.52 -8.84
CA GLN A 473 15.25 11.09 -10.23
C GLN A 473 14.67 9.68 -10.41
N ALA A 474 14.88 8.80 -9.44
CA ALA A 474 14.30 7.46 -9.43
C ALA A 474 12.76 7.52 -9.35
N VAL A 475 12.20 8.40 -8.50
CA VAL A 475 10.75 8.57 -8.36
C VAL A 475 10.12 8.99 -9.69
N VAL A 476 10.66 10.04 -10.34
CA VAL A 476 10.17 10.51 -11.63
C VAL A 476 10.30 9.41 -12.69
N ARG A 477 11.42 8.69 -12.70
CA ARG A 477 11.66 7.59 -13.64
C ARG A 477 10.68 6.42 -13.47
N ALA A 478 10.33 6.05 -12.24
CA ALA A 478 9.34 5.02 -11.97
C ALA A 478 7.95 5.42 -12.48
N ALA A 479 7.53 6.66 -12.23
CA ALA A 479 6.27 7.18 -12.78
C ALA A 479 6.29 7.15 -14.32
N GLN A 480 7.39 7.55 -14.96
CA GLN A 480 7.56 7.47 -16.41
C GLN A 480 7.58 6.02 -16.95
N ALA A 481 8.05 5.07 -16.13
CA ALA A 481 8.08 3.65 -16.48
C ALA A 481 6.68 3.01 -16.44
N GLY A 482 5.77 3.55 -15.63
CA GLY A 482 4.39 3.10 -15.50
C GLY A 482 3.96 2.74 -14.07
N VAL A 483 4.71 3.13 -13.04
CA VAL A 483 4.27 2.98 -11.65
C VAL A 483 3.16 3.99 -11.35
N ASP A 484 2.03 3.52 -10.82
CA ASP A 484 0.91 4.36 -10.41
C ASP A 484 1.07 4.88 -8.97
N ILE A 485 1.62 4.06 -8.06
CA ILE A 485 1.89 4.44 -6.66
C ILE A 485 3.37 4.21 -6.30
N ILE A 486 4.04 5.25 -5.83
CA ILE A 486 5.39 5.21 -5.27
C ILE A 486 5.28 4.92 -3.78
N LEU A 487 5.72 3.72 -3.38
CA LEU A 487 5.74 3.28 -1.99
C LEU A 487 7.02 3.74 -1.29
N MET A 488 6.85 4.32 -0.10
CA MET A 488 7.92 4.73 0.79
C MET A 488 9.03 5.54 0.10
N PRO A 489 8.70 6.70 -0.54
CA PRO A 489 9.76 7.64 -0.91
C PRO A 489 10.53 8.05 0.35
N GLN A 490 11.87 8.17 0.24
CA GLN A 490 12.75 8.57 1.35
C GLN A 490 12.28 9.88 2.00
N ASP A 491 12.00 10.89 1.17
CA ASP A 491 11.34 12.14 1.56
C ASP A 491 10.10 12.37 0.69
N SER A 492 8.92 12.24 1.30
CA SER A 492 7.63 12.34 0.59
C SER A 492 7.41 13.72 -0.04
N ALA A 493 7.76 14.79 0.67
CA ALA A 493 7.59 16.16 0.20
C ALA A 493 8.46 16.46 -1.03
N SER A 494 9.71 16.00 -1.03
CA SER A 494 10.65 16.15 -2.14
C SER A 494 10.22 15.32 -3.34
N ALA A 495 9.77 14.08 -3.11
CA ALA A 495 9.23 13.21 -4.16
C ALA A 495 7.99 13.84 -4.82
N HIS A 496 7.07 14.37 -4.01
CA HIS A 496 5.89 15.11 -4.47
C HIS A 496 6.28 16.30 -5.34
N GLN A 497 7.18 17.16 -4.86
CA GLN A 497 7.65 18.31 -5.63
C GLN A 497 8.33 17.91 -6.93
N ALA A 498 9.16 16.86 -6.92
CA ALA A 498 9.85 16.37 -8.11
C ALA A 498 8.85 15.91 -9.20
N LEU A 499 7.82 15.17 -8.82
CA LEU A 499 6.76 14.73 -9.74
C LEU A 499 5.94 15.92 -10.26
N VAL A 500 5.54 16.86 -9.40
CA VAL A 500 4.83 18.08 -9.82
C VAL A 500 5.64 18.88 -10.83
N GLN A 501 6.95 19.05 -10.61
CA GLN A 501 7.82 19.76 -11.56
C GLN A 501 8.00 18.97 -12.86
N ALA A 502 8.09 17.65 -12.78
CA ALA A 502 8.18 16.79 -13.96
C ALA A 502 6.94 16.89 -14.86
N VAL A 503 5.75 17.01 -14.27
CA VAL A 503 4.51 17.27 -15.03
C VAL A 503 4.55 18.67 -15.65
N LYS A 504 4.84 19.70 -14.86
CA LYS A 504 4.86 21.11 -15.32
C LYS A 504 5.86 21.37 -16.44
N ASN A 505 7.00 20.67 -16.45
CA ASN A 505 8.01 20.82 -17.50
C ASN A 505 7.84 19.82 -18.66
N GLY A 506 6.82 18.97 -18.63
CA GLY A 506 6.49 18.00 -19.67
C GLY A 506 7.37 16.75 -19.72
N SER A 507 8.27 16.54 -18.76
CA SER A 507 9.06 15.30 -18.68
C SER A 507 8.26 14.11 -18.17
N LEU A 508 7.21 14.34 -17.38
CA LEU A 508 6.17 13.38 -17.07
C LEU A 508 4.87 13.85 -17.74
N LEU A 509 4.22 12.99 -18.52
CA LEU A 509 3.02 13.37 -19.26
C LEU A 509 1.81 13.46 -18.31
N GLU A 510 1.05 14.56 -18.40
CA GLU A 510 -0.17 14.75 -17.62
C GLU A 510 -1.19 13.63 -17.86
N ALA A 511 -1.34 13.17 -19.10
CA ALA A 511 -2.21 12.03 -19.44
C ALA A 511 -1.79 10.73 -18.71
N SER A 512 -0.50 10.50 -18.50
CA SER A 512 -0.03 9.33 -17.75
C SER A 512 -0.36 9.44 -16.26
N VAL A 513 -0.26 10.64 -15.69
CA VAL A 513 -0.69 10.89 -14.31
C VAL A 513 -2.20 10.72 -14.17
N HIS A 514 -2.98 11.26 -15.13
CA HIS A 514 -4.44 11.08 -15.18
C HIS A 514 -4.83 9.61 -15.15
N ASP A 515 -4.24 8.79 -16.03
CA ASP A 515 -4.53 7.35 -16.09
C ASP A 515 -4.19 6.64 -14.77
N SER A 516 -3.05 6.96 -14.16
CA SER A 516 -2.66 6.39 -12.86
C SER A 516 -3.63 6.78 -11.74
N VAL A 517 -3.98 8.06 -11.63
CA VAL A 517 -4.93 8.54 -10.62
C VAL A 517 -6.31 7.93 -10.83
N LYS A 518 -6.75 7.78 -12.08
CA LYS A 518 -8.03 7.12 -12.40
C LYS A 518 -8.06 5.67 -11.90
N ARG A 519 -7.02 4.87 -12.18
CA ARG A 519 -6.92 3.49 -11.65
C ARG A 519 -6.98 3.46 -10.12
N ILE A 520 -6.32 4.42 -9.46
CA ILE A 520 -6.30 4.53 -8.00
C ILE A 520 -7.71 4.83 -7.47
N LEU A 521 -8.40 5.82 -8.02
CA LEU A 521 -9.75 6.21 -7.61
C LEU A 521 -10.78 5.11 -7.86
N GLU A 522 -10.71 4.46 -9.03
CA GLU A 522 -11.56 3.31 -9.37
C GLU A 522 -11.35 2.16 -8.39
N LEU A 523 -10.11 1.87 -7.98
CA LEU A 523 -9.82 0.83 -7.00
C LEU A 523 -10.31 1.21 -5.60
N LYS A 524 -10.17 2.48 -5.18
CA LYS A 524 -10.72 2.97 -3.91
C LYS A 524 -12.24 2.80 -3.87
N ALA A 525 -12.92 3.16 -4.95
CA ALA A 525 -14.36 3.00 -5.06
C ALA A 525 -14.80 1.53 -5.09
N LYS A 526 -14.09 0.67 -5.83
CA LYS A 526 -14.38 -0.78 -5.88
C LYS A 526 -14.40 -1.42 -4.49
N TYR A 527 -13.58 -0.92 -3.56
CA TYR A 527 -13.48 -1.42 -2.19
C TYR A 527 -14.28 -0.61 -1.16
N GLY A 528 -15.18 0.27 -1.61
CA GLY A 528 -16.13 1.00 -0.76
C GLY A 528 -15.50 2.08 0.10
N LEU A 529 -14.33 2.62 -0.28
CA LEU A 529 -13.68 3.66 0.53
C LEU A 529 -14.46 4.97 0.54
N PHE A 530 -15.22 5.27 -0.53
CA PHE A 530 -16.10 6.43 -0.62
C PHE A 530 -17.47 6.21 0.05
N ASP A 531 -17.75 4.99 0.54
CA ASP A 531 -18.98 4.71 1.27
C ASP A 531 -18.94 5.35 2.67
N PRO A 532 -20.11 5.65 3.27
CA PRO A 532 -20.17 6.15 4.64
C PRO A 532 -19.45 5.21 5.62
N GLN A 533 -18.44 5.74 6.31
CA GLN A 533 -17.69 4.99 7.31
C GLN A 533 -18.54 4.67 8.54
N GLU A 534 -18.36 3.48 9.09
CA GLU A 534 -18.96 3.11 10.38
C GLU A 534 -18.39 3.98 11.52
N SER A 535 -19.19 4.18 12.58
CA SER A 535 -18.70 4.88 13.76
C SER A 535 -17.59 4.09 14.46
N LEU A 536 -16.58 4.79 14.99
CA LEU A 536 -15.48 4.17 15.75
C LEU A 536 -15.98 3.26 16.89
N SER A 537 -17.06 3.66 17.57
CA SER A 537 -17.70 2.86 18.63
C SER A 537 -18.20 1.50 18.14
N THR A 538 -18.73 1.43 16.92
CA THR A 538 -19.22 0.20 16.30
C THR A 538 -18.05 -0.70 15.93
N GLN A 539 -17.03 -0.13 15.28
CA GLN A 539 -15.80 -0.84 14.89
C GLN A 539 -15.11 -1.48 16.11
N LEU A 540 -14.89 -0.70 17.18
CA LEU A 540 -14.28 -1.20 18.42
C LEU A 540 -15.13 -2.28 19.13
N GLY A 541 -16.45 -2.22 19.01
CA GLY A 541 -17.37 -3.20 19.58
C GLY A 541 -17.38 -4.56 18.85
N ALA A 542 -17.03 -4.56 17.56
CA ALA A 542 -16.95 -5.78 16.75
C ALA A 542 -15.59 -6.49 16.85
N LEU A 543 -14.53 -5.76 17.18
CA LEU A 543 -13.13 -6.17 17.03
C LEU A 543 -12.79 -7.51 17.70
N SER A 544 -13.24 -7.75 18.94
CA SER A 544 -12.94 -8.97 19.69
C SER A 544 -13.63 -10.22 19.17
N LYS A 545 -14.62 -10.07 18.29
CA LYS A 545 -15.30 -11.19 17.62
C LYS A 545 -14.56 -11.65 16.37
N VAL A 546 -13.71 -10.79 15.81
CA VAL A 546 -13.02 -11.01 14.53
C VAL A 546 -11.55 -11.30 14.77
N VAL A 547 -10.80 -10.36 15.37
CA VAL A 547 -9.35 -10.46 15.53
C VAL A 547 -9.00 -11.58 16.50
N GLY A 548 -8.29 -12.60 16.00
CA GLY A 548 -7.87 -13.74 16.79
C GLY A 548 -9.03 -14.63 17.26
N SER A 549 -10.16 -14.64 16.52
CA SER A 549 -11.34 -15.43 16.85
C SER A 549 -11.07 -16.94 16.88
N ASN A 550 -11.88 -17.70 17.62
CA ASN A 550 -11.75 -19.16 17.67
C ASN A 550 -11.91 -19.80 16.29
N ALA A 551 -12.74 -19.23 15.41
CA ALA A 551 -12.91 -19.70 14.05
C ALA A 551 -11.63 -19.52 13.23
N HIS A 552 -10.95 -18.38 13.38
CA HIS A 552 -9.68 -18.13 12.71
C HIS A 552 -8.56 -19.05 13.24
N ARG A 553 -8.50 -19.23 14.57
CA ARG A 553 -7.53 -20.12 15.23
C ARG A 553 -7.70 -21.59 14.83
N ALA A 554 -8.91 -22.02 14.50
CA ALA A 554 -9.16 -23.37 13.98
C ALA A 554 -8.50 -23.57 12.61
N VAL A 555 -8.61 -22.60 11.70
CA VAL A 555 -7.95 -22.63 10.38
C VAL A 555 -6.42 -22.59 10.53
N GLU A 556 -5.91 -21.70 11.38
CA GLU A 556 -4.50 -21.63 11.78
C GLU A 556 -3.96 -23.00 12.24
N THR A 557 -4.70 -23.68 13.12
CA THR A 557 -4.34 -25.02 13.63
C THR A 557 -4.38 -26.06 12.53
N GLU A 558 -5.43 -26.09 11.69
CA GLU A 558 -5.57 -27.07 10.62
C GLU A 558 -4.42 -26.97 9.60
N ILE A 559 -4.01 -25.74 9.25
CA ILE A 559 -2.87 -25.53 8.35
C ILE A 559 -1.59 -26.09 8.98
N ALA A 560 -1.33 -25.77 10.25
CA ALA A 560 -0.12 -26.21 10.94
C ALA A 560 -0.04 -27.74 11.03
N GLU A 561 -1.16 -28.39 11.35
CA GLU A 561 -1.26 -29.84 11.46
C GLU A 561 -1.09 -30.54 10.12
N LYS A 562 -1.68 -30.01 9.03
CA LYS A 562 -1.49 -30.56 7.68
C LYS A 562 -0.09 -30.29 7.11
N ALA A 563 0.58 -29.23 7.55
CA ALA A 563 1.88 -28.83 7.00
C ALA A 563 3.04 -29.71 7.50
N VAL A 564 2.95 -30.38 8.65
CA VAL A 564 4.08 -31.12 9.22
C VAL A 564 4.58 -32.17 8.24
N THR A 565 5.85 -32.07 7.85
CA THR A 565 6.46 -32.86 6.78
C THR A 565 7.61 -33.70 7.32
N VAL A 566 7.67 -34.98 6.96
CA VAL A 566 8.79 -35.86 7.32
C VAL A 566 9.98 -35.59 6.40
N LEU A 567 11.13 -35.26 6.98
CA LEU A 567 12.39 -35.03 6.25
C LEU A 567 13.27 -36.27 6.21
N ALA A 568 13.26 -37.07 7.27
CA ALA A 568 14.03 -38.30 7.39
C ALA A 568 13.33 -39.31 8.31
N SER A 569 13.49 -40.60 8.04
CA SER A 569 12.93 -41.70 8.83
C SER A 569 13.81 -42.94 8.77
N ARG A 570 14.09 -43.54 9.94
CA ARG A 570 14.88 -44.79 10.05
C ARG A 570 14.18 -46.00 9.44
N ASN A 571 12.85 -46.04 9.52
CA ASN A 571 12.05 -47.22 9.19
C ASN A 571 11.01 -46.95 8.10
N SER A 572 11.12 -45.82 7.38
CA SER A 572 10.14 -45.37 6.37
C SER A 572 8.70 -45.21 6.91
N ALA A 573 8.54 -45.09 8.24
CA ALA A 573 7.25 -45.11 8.94
C ALA A 573 6.95 -43.79 9.70
N GLY A 574 7.72 -42.73 9.45
CA GLY A 574 7.66 -41.45 10.17
C GLY A 574 8.88 -41.18 11.06
N PRO A 575 8.92 -40.05 11.79
CA PRO A 575 10.03 -39.76 12.72
C PRO A 575 10.05 -40.77 13.87
N ASP A 576 11.18 -40.86 14.57
CA ASP A 576 11.25 -41.55 15.85
C ASP A 576 10.23 -40.89 16.82
N LEU A 577 9.48 -41.70 17.59
CA LEU A 577 8.47 -41.20 18.52
C LEU A 577 9.01 -41.12 19.96
N ILE A 578 8.54 -40.12 20.69
CA ILE A 578 8.71 -39.99 22.14
C ILE A 578 7.84 -41.04 22.84
N GLN A 579 8.40 -41.73 23.83
CA GLN A 579 7.71 -42.73 24.63
C GLN A 579 7.36 -42.21 26.02
N ALA A 580 6.36 -42.82 26.65
CA ALA A 580 5.99 -42.48 28.02
C ALA A 580 7.15 -42.75 28.98
N GLY A 581 7.42 -41.79 29.88
CA GLY A 581 8.50 -41.83 30.85
C GLY A 581 9.88 -41.40 30.33
N ASP A 582 10.01 -41.07 29.03
CA ASP A 582 11.27 -40.60 28.45
C ASP A 582 11.79 -39.34 29.15
N ARG A 583 13.11 -39.26 29.30
CA ARG A 583 13.80 -37.99 29.52
C ARG A 583 14.11 -37.35 28.17
N VAL A 584 13.37 -36.32 27.84
CA VAL A 584 13.48 -35.58 26.58
C VAL A 584 14.38 -34.36 26.78
N VAL A 585 15.45 -34.25 26.00
CA VAL A 585 16.27 -33.03 25.94
C VAL A 585 15.91 -32.23 24.69
N ILE A 586 15.59 -30.95 24.86
CA ILE A 586 15.41 -30.01 23.76
C ILE A 586 16.75 -29.31 23.52
N ALA A 587 17.41 -29.62 22.41
CA ALA A 587 18.65 -28.99 21.99
C ALA A 587 18.36 -27.90 20.94
N ALA A 588 18.67 -26.64 21.24
CA ALA A 588 18.47 -25.52 20.31
C ALA A 588 19.61 -24.50 20.42
N ALA A 589 19.83 -23.71 19.37
CA ALA A 589 20.85 -22.65 19.40
C ALA A 589 20.46 -21.48 20.33
N ASP A 590 19.17 -21.29 20.57
CA ASP A 590 18.61 -20.21 21.39
C ASP A 590 17.84 -20.76 22.61
N GLU A 591 18.07 -20.15 23.77
CA GLU A 591 17.49 -20.61 25.04
C GLU A 591 15.99 -20.32 25.14
N GLU A 592 15.52 -19.20 24.59
CA GLU A 592 14.09 -18.86 24.59
C GLU A 592 13.32 -19.87 23.74
N GLN A 593 13.82 -20.18 22.55
CA GLN A 593 13.26 -21.20 21.68
C GLN A 593 13.20 -22.58 22.36
N ALA A 594 14.27 -22.99 23.04
CA ALA A 594 14.31 -24.25 23.77
C ALA A 594 13.24 -24.30 24.89
N LYS A 595 13.10 -23.22 25.67
CA LYS A 595 12.09 -23.10 26.73
C LYS A 595 10.66 -23.11 26.18
N GLN A 596 10.42 -22.45 25.04
CA GLN A 596 9.10 -22.46 24.39
C GLN A 596 8.71 -23.88 23.96
N LEU A 597 9.61 -24.60 23.29
CA LEU A 597 9.40 -25.99 22.90
C LEU A 597 9.23 -26.91 24.11
N GLN A 598 10.03 -26.74 25.17
CA GLN A 598 9.91 -27.50 26.42
C GLN A 598 8.54 -27.32 27.07
N LYS A 599 8.04 -26.08 27.13
CA LYS A 599 6.71 -25.77 27.66
C LYS A 599 5.62 -26.45 26.85
N GLN A 600 5.66 -26.34 25.52
CA GLN A 600 4.69 -26.96 24.62
C GLN A 600 4.70 -28.49 24.77
N LEU A 601 5.90 -29.10 24.83
CA LEU A 601 6.07 -30.54 25.04
C LEU A 601 5.48 -30.99 26.37
N THR A 602 5.73 -30.27 27.46
CA THR A 602 5.20 -30.60 28.79
C THR A 602 3.69 -30.53 28.83
N GLN A 603 3.09 -29.55 28.14
CA GLN A 603 1.64 -29.38 28.06
C GLN A 603 0.99 -30.48 27.21
N ALA A 604 1.47 -30.68 25.97
CA ALA A 604 0.95 -31.68 25.05
C ALA A 604 1.19 -33.12 25.52
N GLY A 605 2.31 -33.37 26.20
CA GLY A 605 2.71 -34.67 26.75
C GLY A 605 2.33 -34.88 28.23
N SER A 606 1.40 -34.10 28.78
CA SER A 606 1.07 -34.13 30.21
C SER A 606 0.65 -35.50 30.76
N SER A 607 0.06 -36.37 29.92
CA SER A 607 -0.30 -37.74 30.27
C SER A 607 0.85 -38.75 30.18
N MET A 608 2.02 -38.36 29.63
CA MET A 608 3.13 -39.27 29.31
C MET A 608 4.21 -39.32 30.39
N SER A 609 4.07 -38.56 31.49
CA SER A 609 5.04 -38.56 32.60
C SER A 609 6.49 -38.28 32.17
N LEU A 610 6.67 -37.40 31.19
CA LEU A 610 7.98 -37.04 30.64
C LEU A 610 8.83 -36.28 31.66
N LYS A 611 10.15 -36.44 31.56
CA LYS A 611 11.13 -35.53 32.17
C LYS A 611 11.71 -34.68 31.06
N THR A 612 11.84 -33.37 31.27
CA THR A 612 12.30 -32.47 30.22
C THR A 612 13.46 -31.62 30.68
N ASP A 613 14.51 -31.53 29.87
CA ASP A 613 15.66 -30.65 30.07
C ASP A 613 15.93 -29.85 28.78
N ILE A 614 16.66 -28.74 28.87
CA ILE A 614 17.10 -27.95 27.71
C ILE A 614 18.62 -28.00 27.59
N ALA A 615 19.13 -28.02 26.36
CA ALA A 615 20.56 -27.92 26.05
C ALA A 615 20.77 -26.84 24.97
N ILE A 616 21.78 -26.00 25.17
CA ILE A 616 22.12 -24.94 24.21
C ILE A 616 23.28 -25.40 23.35
N ILE A 617 23.07 -25.49 22.04
CA ILE A 617 24.06 -25.98 21.08
C ILE A 617 25.36 -25.17 21.22
N GLY A 618 26.49 -25.86 21.35
CA GLY A 618 27.81 -25.24 21.52
C GLY A 618 28.24 -25.00 22.98
N GLN A 619 27.36 -25.20 23.98
CA GLN A 619 27.75 -25.09 25.39
C GLN A 619 28.43 -26.37 25.93
N ALA A 620 29.36 -26.21 26.88
CA ALA A 620 30.21 -27.28 27.40
C ALA A 620 29.44 -28.46 28.03
N ASN A 621 28.29 -28.20 28.64
CA ASN A 621 27.45 -29.21 29.29
C ASN A 621 26.50 -29.95 28.33
N THR A 622 26.41 -29.54 27.06
CA THR A 622 25.48 -30.11 26.06
C THR A 622 25.59 -31.62 25.98
N ASN A 623 26.80 -32.15 25.77
CA ASN A 623 27.01 -33.58 25.62
C ASN A 623 26.64 -34.37 26.89
N ALA A 624 26.82 -33.81 28.08
CA ALA A 624 26.43 -34.46 29.33
C ALA A 624 24.90 -34.59 29.44
N LEU A 625 24.16 -33.55 29.04
CA LEU A 625 22.70 -33.56 28.99
C LEU A 625 22.20 -34.56 27.94
N LEU A 626 22.74 -34.51 26.72
CA LEU A 626 22.39 -35.44 25.63
C LEU A 626 22.68 -36.90 25.99
N ASN A 627 23.76 -37.18 26.73
CA ASN A 627 24.09 -38.54 27.17
C ASN A 627 23.01 -39.14 28.09
N ASN A 628 22.39 -38.30 28.94
CA ASN A 628 21.37 -38.72 29.90
C ASN A 628 19.95 -38.75 29.31
N ALA A 629 19.78 -38.28 28.07
CA ALA A 629 18.51 -38.25 27.37
C ALA A 629 18.10 -39.65 26.84
N ASP A 630 16.82 -39.96 26.89
CA ASP A 630 16.21 -41.10 26.22
C ASP A 630 15.72 -40.72 24.80
N TYR A 631 15.42 -39.44 24.62
CA TYR A 631 15.01 -38.83 23.35
C TYR A 631 15.55 -37.39 23.26
N VAL A 632 15.91 -36.94 22.05
CA VAL A 632 16.36 -35.57 21.81
C VAL A 632 15.53 -34.90 20.71
N ILE A 633 15.02 -33.70 20.99
CA ILE A 633 14.50 -32.79 19.96
C ILE A 633 15.63 -31.84 19.59
N ALA A 634 16.23 -32.02 18.42
CA ALA A 634 17.27 -31.13 17.91
C ALA A 634 16.62 -30.05 17.03
N ALA A 635 16.40 -28.86 17.57
CA ALA A 635 15.73 -27.77 16.87
C ALA A 635 16.72 -26.93 16.06
N SER A 636 16.44 -26.80 14.76
CA SER A 636 17.20 -26.00 13.79
C SER A 636 16.33 -24.85 13.28
N TYR A 637 16.91 -23.66 13.13
CA TYR A 637 16.21 -22.50 12.58
C TYR A 637 17.12 -21.68 11.67
N GLN A 638 16.70 -21.56 10.41
CA GLN A 638 17.33 -20.72 9.40
C GLN A 638 16.21 -20.01 8.59
N PHE A 639 16.39 -18.72 8.30
CA PHE A 639 15.45 -17.93 7.48
C PHE A 639 16.14 -16.98 6.49
N ARG A 640 16.58 -15.79 6.92
CA ARG A 640 17.13 -14.71 6.05
C ARG A 640 18.63 -14.84 5.71
N ASN A 641 19.22 -16.01 5.94
CA ASN A 641 20.64 -16.22 5.68
C ASN A 641 20.79 -17.01 4.38
N VAL A 642 21.87 -16.77 3.64
CA VAL A 642 22.25 -17.65 2.53
C VAL A 642 22.51 -19.05 3.12
N ALA A 643 21.80 -20.08 2.65
CA ALA A 643 21.86 -21.40 3.27
C ALA A 643 23.26 -22.02 3.18
N SER A 644 23.96 -21.82 2.05
CA SER A 644 25.36 -22.25 1.85
C SER A 644 26.37 -21.53 2.73
N GLN A 645 26.01 -20.38 3.31
CA GLN A 645 26.87 -19.58 4.20
C GLN A 645 26.48 -19.72 5.68
N PHE A 646 25.44 -20.50 5.97
CA PHE A 646 25.01 -20.73 7.34
C PHE A 646 25.97 -21.70 8.04
N ASP A 647 26.30 -21.43 9.31
CA ASP A 647 27.14 -22.33 10.09
C ASP A 647 26.34 -23.54 10.59
N TRP A 648 26.44 -24.64 9.84
CA TRP A 648 25.80 -25.91 10.15
C TRP A 648 26.58 -26.78 11.13
N SER A 649 27.81 -26.39 11.52
CA SER A 649 28.72 -27.25 12.29
C SER A 649 28.16 -27.66 13.66
N GLY A 650 27.46 -26.75 14.33
CA GLY A 650 26.78 -27.04 15.59
C GLY A 650 25.67 -28.08 15.46
N THR A 651 24.86 -27.97 14.40
CA THR A 651 23.80 -28.93 14.09
C THR A 651 24.40 -30.28 13.70
N GLN A 652 25.39 -30.30 12.80
CA GLN A 652 26.10 -31.52 12.39
C GLN A 652 26.70 -32.25 13.60
N GLY A 653 27.41 -31.53 14.48
CA GLY A 653 28.05 -32.12 15.66
C GLY A 653 27.06 -32.79 16.61
N ILE A 654 25.84 -32.28 16.74
CA ILE A 654 24.78 -32.92 17.52
C ILE A 654 24.25 -34.17 16.80
N ILE A 655 24.00 -34.10 15.50
CA ILE A 655 23.54 -35.27 14.73
C ILE A 655 24.56 -36.41 14.80
N ASP A 656 25.84 -36.12 14.60
CA ASP A 656 26.94 -37.08 14.71
C ASP A 656 26.99 -37.71 16.11
N TYR A 657 26.90 -36.88 17.16
CA TYR A 657 26.92 -37.34 18.54
C TYR A 657 25.74 -38.30 18.84
N LEU A 658 24.53 -37.94 18.42
CA LEU A 658 23.33 -38.73 18.65
C LEU A 658 23.37 -40.05 17.87
N ASN A 659 23.82 -40.01 16.61
CA ASN A 659 24.01 -41.19 15.77
C ASN A 659 25.07 -42.13 16.37
N GLY A 660 26.22 -41.60 16.79
CA GLY A 660 27.31 -42.38 17.40
C GLY A 660 26.93 -43.03 18.73
N LYS A 661 25.95 -42.47 19.44
CA LYS A 661 25.39 -43.04 20.68
C LYS A 661 24.10 -43.84 20.48
N SER A 662 23.65 -43.99 19.22
CA SER A 662 22.37 -44.65 18.89
C SER A 662 21.18 -44.09 19.65
N LYS A 663 21.19 -42.77 19.93
CA LYS A 663 20.07 -42.09 20.59
C LYS A 663 18.86 -41.99 19.65
N ARG A 664 17.65 -42.00 20.21
CA ARG A 664 16.44 -41.59 19.47
C ARG A 664 16.38 -40.07 19.44
N TYR A 665 16.06 -39.52 18.29
CA TYR A 665 15.92 -38.09 18.13
C TYR A 665 15.03 -37.74 16.95
N ALA A 666 14.63 -36.48 16.88
CA ALA A 666 14.20 -35.87 15.64
C ALA A 666 14.91 -34.52 15.46
N LEU A 667 15.47 -34.29 14.27
CA LEU A 667 15.77 -32.94 13.80
C LEU A 667 14.44 -32.23 13.55
N LEU A 668 14.16 -31.16 14.27
CA LEU A 668 12.97 -30.34 14.09
C LEU A 668 13.37 -29.05 13.38
N SER A 669 13.16 -29.00 12.06
CA SER A 669 13.38 -27.82 11.24
C SER A 669 12.24 -26.81 11.43
N LEU A 670 12.59 -25.67 12.03
CA LEU A 670 11.69 -24.58 12.36
C LEU A 670 11.63 -23.49 11.27
N GLY A 671 12.48 -23.60 10.26
CA GLY A 671 12.75 -22.55 9.27
C GLY A 671 12.54 -23.03 7.83
N ASN A 672 13.41 -22.55 6.93
CA ASN A 672 13.56 -23.21 5.63
C ASN A 672 14.15 -24.61 5.87
N PRO A 673 13.68 -25.67 5.19
CA PRO A 673 14.17 -27.04 5.37
C PRO A 673 15.52 -27.31 4.66
N TYR A 674 16.27 -26.25 4.31
CA TYR A 674 17.51 -26.35 3.52
C TYR A 674 18.69 -26.88 4.31
N GLU A 675 18.59 -27.02 5.64
CA GLU A 675 19.64 -27.70 6.42
C GLU A 675 19.90 -29.12 5.93
N MET A 676 18.90 -29.75 5.31
CA MET A 676 19.03 -31.10 4.74
C MET A 676 20.00 -31.18 3.55
N LEU A 677 20.41 -30.05 2.98
CA LEU A 677 21.46 -29.99 1.95
C LEU A 677 22.88 -29.99 2.53
N TYR A 678 23.02 -29.69 3.82
CA TYR A 678 24.31 -29.39 4.45
C TYR A 678 24.58 -30.19 5.73
N VAL A 679 23.55 -30.82 6.30
CA VAL A 679 23.65 -31.68 7.49
C VAL A 679 23.49 -33.13 7.05
N ASP A 680 24.57 -33.89 7.17
CA ASP A 680 24.66 -35.29 6.76
C ASP A 680 24.07 -36.23 7.82
N ASP A 681 23.70 -37.44 7.37
CA ASP A 681 23.29 -38.56 8.23
C ASP A 681 22.12 -38.27 9.19
N VAL A 682 21.23 -37.34 8.84
CA VAL A 682 19.98 -37.13 9.59
C VAL A 682 19.09 -38.38 9.44
N ARG A 683 18.91 -39.12 10.53
CA ARG A 683 18.17 -40.40 10.54
C ARG A 683 16.69 -40.25 10.83
N SER A 684 16.28 -39.15 11.45
CA SER A 684 14.90 -38.87 11.84
C SER A 684 14.72 -37.35 11.91
N GLY A 685 13.73 -36.82 11.19
CA GLY A 685 13.53 -35.37 11.13
C GLY A 685 12.18 -34.94 10.57
N LEU A 686 11.75 -33.74 10.97
CA LEU A 686 10.50 -33.08 10.61
C LEU A 686 10.74 -31.62 10.23
N ALA A 687 9.98 -31.10 9.27
CA ALA A 687 9.82 -29.67 9.03
C ALA A 687 8.46 -29.19 9.52
N VAL A 688 8.45 -28.04 10.20
CA VAL A 688 7.22 -27.36 10.63
C VAL A 688 7.08 -25.94 10.07
N TYR A 689 8.10 -25.42 9.36
CA TYR A 689 8.03 -24.15 8.63
C TYR A 689 7.68 -22.91 9.47
N GLY A 690 7.99 -22.95 10.77
CA GLY A 690 7.77 -21.83 11.68
C GLY A 690 8.29 -22.14 13.09
N LYS A 691 8.86 -21.12 13.74
CA LYS A 691 9.49 -21.24 15.06
C LYS A 691 8.56 -21.00 16.27
N GLN A 692 7.27 -20.79 16.03
CA GLN A 692 6.26 -20.48 17.07
C GLN A 692 5.04 -21.40 16.92
N GLU A 693 4.16 -21.43 17.93
CA GLU A 693 2.82 -22.01 17.77
C GLU A 693 2.06 -21.23 16.68
N PRO A 694 1.25 -21.90 15.86
CA PRO A 694 0.83 -23.31 15.97
C PRO A 694 1.84 -24.32 15.38
N ASN A 695 2.81 -23.89 14.58
CA ASN A 695 3.72 -24.77 13.82
C ASN A 695 4.49 -25.73 14.73
N THR A 696 5.12 -25.21 15.79
CA THR A 696 5.93 -26.03 16.69
C THR A 696 5.10 -27.03 17.49
N LEU A 697 3.89 -26.65 17.90
CA LEU A 697 2.97 -27.54 18.61
C LEU A 697 2.50 -28.69 17.71
N ALA A 698 2.23 -28.42 16.43
CA ALA A 698 1.90 -29.47 15.47
C ALA A 698 3.03 -30.50 15.33
N GLY A 699 4.29 -30.04 15.20
CA GLY A 699 5.45 -30.93 15.18
C GLY A 699 5.59 -31.76 16.46
N ILE A 700 5.39 -31.14 17.63
CA ILE A 700 5.42 -31.84 18.93
C ILE A 700 4.34 -32.91 19.00
N LYS A 701 3.11 -32.63 18.55
CA LYS A 701 2.04 -33.63 18.49
C LYS A 701 2.41 -34.84 17.62
N VAL A 702 3.11 -34.62 16.50
CA VAL A 702 3.64 -35.72 15.67
C VAL A 702 4.66 -36.55 16.45
N LEU A 703 5.63 -35.90 17.12
CA LEU A 703 6.64 -36.62 17.91
C LEU A 703 6.06 -37.39 19.10
N LEU A 704 4.92 -36.95 19.64
CA LEU A 704 4.17 -37.64 20.69
C LEU A 704 3.24 -38.74 20.15
N GLY A 705 3.15 -38.93 18.83
CA GLY A 705 2.21 -39.87 18.21
C GLY A 705 0.74 -39.47 18.30
N GLN A 706 0.47 -38.18 18.55
CA GLN A 706 -0.89 -37.62 18.66
C GLN A 706 -1.42 -37.09 17.32
N LEU A 707 -0.54 -36.93 16.33
CA LEU A 707 -0.85 -36.42 15.00
C LEU A 707 -0.06 -37.19 13.95
N GLU A 708 -0.70 -37.53 12.83
CA GLU A 708 -0.01 -38.10 11.66
C GLU A 708 0.48 -36.97 10.74
N PRO A 709 1.77 -36.94 10.34
CA PRO A 709 2.29 -35.93 9.43
C PRO A 709 1.75 -36.17 8.00
N LYS A 710 1.25 -35.11 7.37
CA LYS A 710 0.64 -35.16 6.02
C LYS A 710 1.28 -34.21 5.01
N GLY A 711 2.19 -33.36 5.47
CA GLY A 711 2.83 -32.36 4.63
C GLY A 711 3.74 -33.02 3.60
N VAL A 712 3.80 -32.41 2.43
CA VAL A 712 4.71 -32.76 1.35
C VAL A 712 5.72 -31.64 1.22
N LEU A 713 7.00 -31.98 1.13
CA LEU A 713 8.05 -30.97 1.05
C LEU A 713 7.82 -30.03 -0.15
N PRO A 714 7.63 -28.72 0.06
CA PRO A 714 7.27 -27.80 -1.01
C PRO A 714 8.49 -27.21 -1.72
N VAL A 715 9.70 -27.65 -1.38
CA VAL A 715 10.96 -27.20 -1.98
C VAL A 715 11.81 -28.38 -2.42
N THR A 716 12.66 -28.16 -3.40
CA THR A 716 13.60 -29.17 -3.89
C THR A 716 14.84 -29.23 -2.99
N LEU A 717 15.26 -30.43 -2.60
CA LEU A 717 16.51 -30.70 -1.86
C LEU A 717 17.52 -31.49 -2.71
N GLU A 718 17.33 -31.53 -4.02
CA GLU A 718 18.28 -32.09 -4.98
C GLU A 718 19.12 -30.94 -5.55
N GLN A 719 20.44 -31.10 -5.54
CA GLN A 719 21.40 -30.16 -6.14
C GLN A 719 21.52 -30.33 -7.66
#